data_AF-A0A945CQY1-F1
#
_entry.id   AF-A0A945CQY1-F1
#
_cell.length_a   1.000
_cell.length_b   1.000
_cell.length_c   1.000
_cell.angle_alpha   90.00
_cell.angle_beta   90.00
_cell.angle_gamma   90.00
#
_symmetry.space_group_name_H-M   'P 1'
#
loop_
_entity.id
_entity.type
_entity.pdbx_description
1 polymer ?
#
loop_
_entity_poly.entity_id
_entity_poly.type
_entity_poly.pdbx_seq_one_letter_code
_entity_poly.pdbx_strand_id
1 'polypeptide(L)'
;PVDIEPGDGPEASYAVLLKVPSGRIFAFYNHNTDEVRQVKADNPPFADGYCRRVDSLGHFVYKYTDDHGRSWSQERYDIPQRLMEIDRENADGGELLYFWNVGKAFMHGGAGYVSLHKVGGFGDGFFTRSEGVLLRSGNIGTEKDAAQITWETLPEGEAGLRTPTGGGPVAEEQSYSLLSDGSFYCVYRSIDGYPVCAYSRDGGRTWSGPQYKQFVDGGRMKHPRAANFAWRCENGHFLYWFHNHGGRFIAEHPRRRSMAYEDRNPVWLCGGVEVDGPEGKVIEWSQPEIGLYDDDPYIRMSYPDLVEEEGKYFLTETQKEIARVHEVDSGLLEGMWARSESGEVAQEGLCLELKGEVAGEVEMPGLPTFAQRDSASPYGTRDLRQGFSVELWVQLASLEAGQILLDNRTENGRGFCLQTTEKGTIEILLNDGRTENRWDCDPGMLQTGGCHHVVAIVDGGPRIISFVVDGKVCDGGEYRQFGWGRFSPDLREANGAEMLRIGGEVKGVRIYGRYLRTAEVVGNFKAGAEGERGYAGGALRSGRDRRGERGDRCGVGGCPARAVDAAGGKRGSPWGSSGARWCALLGDGSRGNGNTVRHLSATEANPQRCGDLFLRTPHVVVGSGEGAAAVSRGGAGDRSGDALSGYAAATRRSGFASGPGFFPSGVAWGAVRAGRLLPGSGGDAGRDRMLSGDEECGVRRRRSGGWKGVSG
;
A
#
# COMPACT_ATOMS: atom_id res chain seq x y z
N PRO A 1 29.86 -1.72 8.66
CA PRO A 1 29.31 -0.34 8.61
C PRO A 1 30.24 0.62 9.34
N VAL A 2 30.07 1.93 9.16
CA VAL A 2 30.69 2.96 10.00
C VAL A 2 29.56 3.89 10.44
N ASP A 3 29.44 4.07 11.75
CA ASP A 3 28.30 4.74 12.35
C ASP A 3 28.31 6.24 12.03
N ILE A 4 27.13 6.81 11.78
CA ILE A 4 26.99 8.26 11.55
C ILE A 4 27.18 9.02 12.86
N GLU A 5 26.60 8.50 13.95
CA GLU A 5 26.80 8.93 15.34
C GLU A 5 27.12 7.73 16.24
N PRO A 6 27.83 7.92 17.37
CA PRO A 6 28.08 6.86 18.34
C PRO A 6 26.78 6.28 18.91
N GLY A 7 26.68 4.95 18.98
CA GLY A 7 25.50 4.24 19.49
C GLY A 7 25.23 4.41 21.00
N ASP A 8 26.14 5.04 21.73
CA ASP A 8 26.04 5.44 23.14
C ASP A 8 25.79 6.96 23.33
N GLY A 9 25.63 7.72 22.24
CA GLY A 9 25.33 9.16 22.25
C GLY A 9 23.85 9.49 22.46
N PRO A 10 23.47 10.78 22.29
CA PRO A 10 22.07 11.20 22.24
C PRO A 10 21.31 10.56 21.08
N GLU A 11 19.98 10.57 21.14
CA GLU A 11 19.10 9.94 20.16
C GLU A 11 19.28 10.55 18.76
N ALA A 12 20.05 9.85 17.91
CA ALA A 12 20.16 10.08 16.47
C ALA A 12 19.21 9.12 15.74
N SER A 13 18.37 9.61 14.82
CA SER A 13 17.32 8.78 14.21
C SER A 13 16.86 9.27 12.84
N TYR A 14 16.32 8.33 12.04
CA TYR A 14 15.72 8.60 10.73
C TYR A 14 16.67 9.24 9.70
N ALA A 15 17.77 8.55 9.41
CA ALA A 15 18.73 9.00 8.40
C ALA A 15 18.23 8.77 6.97
N VAL A 16 18.23 9.83 6.14
CA VAL A 16 18.05 9.75 4.68
C VAL A 16 19.25 10.34 3.94
N LEU A 17 19.57 9.77 2.78
CA LEU A 17 20.78 10.07 2.03
C LEU A 17 20.52 10.90 0.77
N LEU A 18 21.42 11.85 0.47
CA LEU A 18 21.48 12.56 -0.82
C LEU A 18 22.90 12.53 -1.38
N LYS A 19 23.05 11.97 -2.58
CA LYS A 19 24.29 12.08 -3.37
C LYS A 19 24.20 13.32 -4.26
N VAL A 20 25.17 14.22 -4.16
CA VAL A 20 25.25 15.43 -4.99
C VAL A 20 26.19 15.26 -6.18
N PRO A 21 26.15 16.14 -7.20
CA PRO A 21 26.95 15.98 -8.43
C PRO A 21 28.48 15.92 -8.23
N SER A 22 29.00 16.42 -7.11
CA SER A 22 30.43 16.31 -6.76
C SER A 22 30.87 14.90 -6.32
N GLY A 23 29.92 13.98 -6.08
CA GLY A 23 30.17 12.64 -5.55
C GLY A 23 30.03 12.54 -4.02
N ARG A 24 30.04 13.66 -3.30
CA ARG A 24 29.74 13.75 -1.86
C ARG A 24 28.35 13.17 -1.58
N ILE A 25 28.21 12.49 -0.44
CA ILE A 25 26.92 12.02 0.08
C ILE A 25 26.67 12.70 1.41
N PHE A 26 25.48 13.27 1.57
CA PHE A 26 24.97 13.83 2.82
C PHE A 26 24.01 12.83 3.47
N ALA A 27 24.02 12.76 4.81
CA ALA A 27 23.03 12.04 5.60
C ALA A 27 22.29 13.04 6.50
N PHE A 28 20.96 13.14 6.34
CA PHE A 28 20.08 14.03 7.11
C PHE A 28 19.29 13.23 8.13
N TYR A 29 19.26 13.66 9.39
CA TYR A 29 18.65 12.90 10.49
C TYR A 29 18.19 13.80 11.63
N ASN A 30 17.25 13.29 12.43
CA ASN A 30 16.92 13.85 13.74
C ASN A 30 18.07 13.61 14.72
N HIS A 31 18.40 14.60 15.54
CA HIS A 31 19.40 14.48 16.61
C HIS A 31 18.95 15.24 17.88
N ASN A 32 18.92 14.54 19.01
CA ASN A 32 18.59 15.10 20.32
C ASN A 32 19.76 15.87 20.95
N THR A 33 20.21 16.96 20.31
CA THR A 33 21.41 17.71 20.70
C THR A 33 21.38 18.22 22.14
N ASP A 34 20.21 18.63 22.63
CA ASP A 34 20.01 19.19 23.98
C ASP A 34 19.74 18.11 25.05
N GLU A 35 19.86 16.83 24.70
CA GLU A 35 19.56 15.69 25.58
C GLU A 35 18.17 15.75 26.25
N VAL A 36 17.14 16.20 25.52
CA VAL A 36 15.76 16.23 26.02
C VAL A 36 15.31 14.80 26.33
N ARG A 37 15.01 14.46 27.59
CA ARG A 37 14.62 13.10 28.01
C ARG A 37 13.12 12.88 28.22
N GLN A 38 12.31 13.94 28.22
CA GLN A 38 10.85 13.85 28.16
C GLN A 38 10.22 15.16 27.66
N VAL A 39 9.05 15.06 27.02
CA VAL A 39 8.23 16.20 26.55
C VAL A 39 6.77 16.02 26.99
N LYS A 40 6.01 17.11 27.04
CA LYS A 40 4.59 17.08 27.44
C LYS A 40 3.76 16.27 26.41
N ALA A 41 2.78 15.51 26.89
CA ALA A 41 1.98 14.63 26.04
C ALA A 41 0.56 14.40 26.59
N ASP A 42 -0.36 14.03 25.70
CA ASP A 42 -1.77 13.78 26.04
C ASP A 42 -1.95 12.55 26.93
N ASN A 43 -2.90 12.66 27.87
CA ASN A 43 -3.37 11.56 28.70
C ASN A 43 -4.83 11.22 28.31
N PRO A 44 -5.14 10.02 27.80
CA PRO A 44 -4.24 8.88 27.53
C PRO A 44 -3.37 9.06 26.26
N PRO A 45 -2.28 8.29 26.10
CA PRO A 45 -1.84 7.17 26.95
C PRO A 45 -0.87 7.56 28.08
N PHE A 46 -0.34 8.79 28.10
CA PHE A 46 0.71 9.18 29.04
C PHE A 46 0.09 9.61 30.38
N ALA A 47 -0.06 8.65 31.30
CA ALA A 47 -0.79 8.83 32.56
C ALA A 47 -0.25 9.97 33.46
N ASP A 48 1.04 10.31 33.34
CA ASP A 48 1.73 11.40 34.03
C ASP A 48 1.87 12.67 33.18
N GLY A 49 1.38 12.66 31.93
CA GLY A 49 1.48 13.78 30.99
C GLY A 49 2.81 13.89 30.24
N TYR A 50 3.67 12.86 30.24
CA TYR A 50 4.99 12.92 29.60
C TYR A 50 5.29 11.78 28.63
N CYS A 51 5.63 12.12 27.40
CA CYS A 51 6.27 11.21 26.45
C CYS A 51 7.78 11.16 26.70
N ARG A 52 8.33 9.94 26.78
CA ARG A 52 9.76 9.66 26.98
C ARG A 52 10.46 9.08 25.75
N ARG A 53 9.74 9.02 24.62
CA ARG A 53 10.31 8.69 23.32
C ARG A 53 10.63 10.02 22.62
N VAL A 54 11.92 10.32 22.53
CA VAL A 54 12.49 11.63 22.19
C VAL A 54 13.27 11.62 20.86
N ASP A 55 12.99 10.63 20.02
CA ASP A 55 13.55 10.47 18.67
C ASP A 55 12.94 11.42 17.62
N SER A 56 11.87 12.13 17.98
CA SER A 56 10.98 12.88 17.09
C SER A 56 10.92 14.38 17.44
N LEU A 57 12.07 14.96 17.82
CA LEU A 57 12.22 16.34 18.29
C LEU A 57 13.65 16.87 18.13
N GLY A 58 13.89 18.12 18.53
CA GLY A 58 15.23 18.67 18.74
C GLY A 58 15.81 19.30 17.47
N HIS A 59 16.94 18.78 17.00
CA HIS A 59 17.66 19.33 15.85
C HIS A 59 17.49 18.43 14.61
N PHE A 60 17.26 19.02 13.44
CA PHE A 60 17.42 18.30 12.17
C PHE A 60 18.78 18.69 11.61
N VAL A 61 19.68 17.71 11.52
CA VAL A 61 21.10 17.94 11.23
C VAL A 61 21.55 17.11 10.04
N TYR A 62 22.76 17.37 9.57
CA TYR A 62 23.46 16.47 8.68
C TYR A 62 24.95 16.31 8.96
N LYS A 63 25.46 15.18 8.47
CA LYS A 63 26.88 14.87 8.27
C LYS A 63 27.10 14.56 6.79
N TYR A 64 28.35 14.58 6.33
CA TYR A 64 28.69 14.20 4.95
C TYR A 64 29.87 13.24 4.89
N THR A 65 29.97 12.52 3.77
CA THR A 65 31.10 11.65 3.41
C THR A 65 31.60 11.99 2.02
N ASP A 66 32.92 12.06 1.87
CA ASP A 66 33.62 12.17 0.58
C ASP A 66 34.31 10.85 0.14
N ASP A 67 34.23 9.78 0.95
CA ASP A 67 34.91 8.49 0.70
C ASP A 67 33.96 7.27 0.53
N HIS A 68 32.69 7.55 0.22
CA HIS A 68 31.58 6.59 0.11
C HIS A 68 31.17 5.89 1.43
N GLY A 69 31.22 6.59 2.56
CA GLY A 69 30.70 6.11 3.85
C GLY A 69 31.70 5.27 4.64
N ARG A 70 33.00 5.44 4.38
CA ARG A 70 34.08 4.86 5.19
C ARG A 70 34.48 5.79 6.33
N SER A 71 34.20 7.09 6.20
CA SER A 71 34.23 8.08 7.27
C SER A 71 33.13 9.13 7.07
N TRP A 72 32.74 9.78 8.16
CA TRP A 72 31.80 10.91 8.16
C TRP A 72 32.50 12.16 8.69
N SER A 73 32.01 13.34 8.31
CA SER A 73 32.47 14.62 8.85
C SER A 73 32.41 14.61 10.38
N GLN A 74 33.45 15.12 11.06
CA GLN A 74 33.46 15.18 12.53
C GLN A 74 32.35 16.10 13.05
N GLU A 75 32.22 17.27 12.41
CA GLU A 75 31.15 18.23 12.69
C GLU A 75 29.79 17.75 12.16
N ARG A 76 28.74 18.11 12.92
CA ARG A 76 27.33 18.09 12.52
C ARG A 76 26.94 19.50 12.10
N TYR A 77 26.00 19.61 11.15
CA TYR A 77 25.52 20.89 10.64
C TYR A 77 24.00 20.97 10.76
N ASP A 78 23.49 22.00 11.43
CA ASP A 78 22.06 22.23 11.59
C ASP A 78 21.37 22.67 10.30
N ILE A 79 20.14 22.19 10.11
CA ILE A 79 19.21 22.68 9.09
C ILE A 79 18.14 23.55 9.77
N PRO A 80 18.15 24.88 9.57
CA PRO A 80 17.14 25.75 10.16
C PRO A 80 15.76 25.44 9.55
N GLN A 81 14.80 25.14 10.42
CA GLN A 81 13.39 25.01 10.05
C GLN A 81 12.69 26.35 10.25
N ARG A 82 11.82 26.73 9.32
CA ARG A 82 10.88 27.83 9.54
C ARG A 82 9.85 27.42 10.60
N LEU A 83 9.61 28.32 11.57
CA LEU A 83 8.50 28.19 12.51
C LEU A 83 7.17 28.39 11.78
N MET A 84 6.27 27.42 11.92
CA MET A 84 4.95 27.38 11.30
C MET A 84 3.85 27.29 12.37
N GLU A 85 2.58 27.27 11.96
CA GLU A 85 1.43 27.19 12.87
C GLU A 85 1.55 26.00 13.83
N ILE A 86 1.83 24.81 13.28
CA ILE A 86 1.94 23.56 14.03
C ILE A 86 3.05 23.56 15.10
N ASP A 87 4.16 24.28 14.88
CA ASP A 87 5.24 24.38 15.87
C ASP A 87 4.81 25.26 17.05
N ARG A 88 4.21 26.42 16.76
CA ARG A 88 3.80 27.40 17.78
C ARG A 88 2.59 26.96 18.60
N GLU A 89 1.80 26.04 18.05
CA GLU A 89 0.70 25.36 18.76
C GLU A 89 1.15 24.10 19.50
N ASN A 90 2.44 23.72 19.44
CA ASN A 90 2.96 22.59 20.20
C ASN A 90 3.10 22.91 21.70
N ALA A 91 3.32 21.87 22.51
CA ALA A 91 3.26 22.01 23.97
C ALA A 91 4.43 22.82 24.60
N ASP A 92 5.45 23.17 23.81
CA ASP A 92 6.58 24.03 24.17
C ASP A 92 6.61 25.33 23.33
N GLY A 93 5.49 25.70 22.68
CA GLY A 93 5.32 26.97 21.97
C GLY A 93 6.21 27.17 20.74
N GLY A 94 6.86 26.11 20.26
CA GLY A 94 7.87 26.17 19.20
C GLY A 94 9.28 26.56 19.69
N GLU A 95 9.53 26.66 21.01
CA GLU A 95 10.90 26.77 21.54
C GLU A 95 11.66 25.45 21.31
N LEU A 96 10.99 24.32 21.53
CA LEU A 96 11.43 22.99 21.09
C LEU A 96 10.57 22.55 19.90
N LEU A 97 11.23 22.20 18.79
CA LEU A 97 10.55 21.69 17.60
C LEU A 97 10.27 20.19 17.74
N TYR A 98 9.07 19.76 17.37
CA TYR A 98 8.70 18.35 17.24
C TYR A 98 8.56 18.03 15.74
N PHE A 99 9.31 17.05 15.25
CA PHE A 99 9.31 16.65 13.85
C PHE A 99 10.03 15.31 13.70
N TRP A 100 9.88 14.69 12.54
CA TRP A 100 10.66 13.52 12.16
C TRP A 100 10.86 13.45 10.65
N ASN A 101 11.75 12.58 10.21
CA ASN A 101 12.03 12.34 8.80
C ASN A 101 11.66 10.89 8.43
N VAL A 102 11.18 10.70 7.21
CA VAL A 102 11.11 9.43 6.45
C VAL A 102 10.91 9.88 5.00
N GLY A 103 11.66 9.34 4.04
CA GLY A 103 11.47 9.64 2.62
C GLY A 103 12.73 9.38 1.79
N LYS A 104 12.76 9.90 0.56
CA LYS A 104 13.95 9.88 -0.31
C LYS A 104 14.33 11.32 -0.64
N ALA A 105 15.56 11.72 -0.31
CA ALA A 105 16.07 13.04 -0.68
C ALA A 105 16.46 13.05 -2.17
N PHE A 106 16.27 14.17 -2.85
CA PHE A 106 16.46 14.25 -4.31
C PHE A 106 17.07 15.58 -4.77
N MET A 107 17.67 15.56 -5.97
CA MET A 107 18.13 16.76 -6.68
C MET A 107 17.09 17.17 -7.73
N HIS A 108 16.78 18.45 -7.84
CA HIS A 108 15.99 19.01 -8.94
C HIS A 108 16.43 20.45 -9.24
N GLY A 109 16.61 20.79 -10.52
CA GLY A 109 16.98 22.16 -10.93
C GLY A 109 18.32 22.67 -10.33
N GLY A 110 19.22 21.77 -9.94
CA GLY A 110 20.47 22.09 -9.23
C GLY A 110 20.31 22.25 -7.70
N ALA A 111 19.10 22.38 -7.19
CA ALA A 111 18.79 22.40 -5.76
C ALA A 111 18.63 20.97 -5.21
N GLY A 112 18.93 20.78 -3.92
CA GLY A 112 18.66 19.56 -3.18
C GLY A 112 17.44 19.70 -2.29
N TYR A 113 16.70 18.60 -2.12
CA TYR A 113 15.41 18.56 -1.45
C TYR A 113 15.34 17.38 -0.46
N VAL A 114 14.88 17.64 0.76
CA VAL A 114 14.78 16.67 1.86
C VAL A 114 13.40 16.78 2.50
N SER A 115 12.67 15.67 2.64
CA SER A 115 11.36 15.65 3.32
C SER A 115 11.51 15.87 4.83
N LEU A 116 10.50 16.48 5.46
CA LEU A 116 10.37 16.53 6.91
C LEU A 116 8.90 16.55 7.32
N HIS A 117 8.57 15.93 8.45
CA HIS A 117 7.20 15.81 8.97
C HIS A 117 7.10 16.57 10.28
N LYS A 118 6.51 17.76 10.28
CA LYS A 118 6.30 18.54 11.51
C LYS A 118 5.20 17.90 12.35
N VAL A 119 5.31 17.99 13.67
CA VAL A 119 4.45 17.31 14.65
C VAL A 119 3.87 18.32 15.64
N GLY A 120 2.56 18.27 15.87
CA GLY A 120 1.88 19.19 16.79
C GLY A 120 1.86 18.74 18.26
N GLY A 121 2.12 17.45 18.53
CA GLY A 121 2.16 16.91 19.88
C GLY A 121 2.14 15.38 19.94
N PHE A 122 2.32 14.87 21.16
CA PHE A 122 2.42 13.43 21.47
C PHE A 122 1.18 12.94 22.23
N GLY A 123 0.69 11.74 21.92
CA GLY A 123 -0.57 11.21 22.47
C GLY A 123 -0.97 9.84 21.90
N ASP A 124 -2.27 9.56 21.80
CA ASP A 124 -2.77 8.31 21.17
C ASP A 124 -2.30 8.19 19.71
N GLY A 125 -1.87 7.00 19.33
CA GLY A 125 -1.20 6.74 18.06
C GLY A 125 0.17 7.42 17.92
N PHE A 126 0.84 7.72 19.04
CA PHE A 126 2.12 8.45 19.14
C PHE A 126 2.02 9.94 18.76
N PHE A 127 1.70 10.29 17.52
CA PHE A 127 1.53 11.68 17.09
C PHE A 127 0.06 12.11 17.05
N THR A 128 -0.26 13.25 17.67
CA THR A 128 -1.62 13.80 17.75
C THR A 128 -2.00 14.57 16.48
N ARG A 129 -1.05 15.29 15.89
CA ARG A 129 -1.15 16.02 14.63
C ARG A 129 0.18 15.99 13.89
N SER A 130 0.16 15.95 12.57
CA SER A 130 1.34 16.12 11.73
C SER A 130 1.03 16.79 10.38
N GLU A 131 2.02 17.45 9.78
CA GLU A 131 1.97 17.96 8.41
C GLU A 131 3.34 17.88 7.71
N GLY A 132 3.32 17.59 6.41
CA GLY A 132 4.53 17.40 5.63
C GLY A 132 5.11 18.71 5.09
N VAL A 133 6.41 18.88 5.20
CA VAL A 133 7.18 19.98 4.62
C VAL A 133 8.37 19.45 3.83
N LEU A 134 8.95 20.31 2.98
CA LEU A 134 10.07 19.99 2.13
C LEU A 134 11.17 21.03 2.34
N LEU A 135 12.31 20.60 2.86
CA LEU A 135 13.49 21.42 3.08
C LEU A 135 14.27 21.50 1.77
N ARG A 136 14.47 22.71 1.25
CA ARG A 136 15.18 22.97 -0.01
C ARG A 136 16.48 23.70 0.25
N SER A 137 17.58 23.22 -0.33
CA SER A 137 18.84 23.97 -0.42
C SER A 137 19.15 24.34 -1.87
N GLY A 138 19.40 25.63 -2.10
CA GLY A 138 19.75 26.15 -3.42
C GLY A 138 21.22 25.96 -3.82
N ASN A 139 22.12 25.70 -2.86
CA ASN A 139 23.57 25.61 -3.11
C ASN A 139 24.22 24.26 -2.74
N ILE A 140 23.52 23.32 -2.10
CA ILE A 140 24.06 22.00 -1.74
C ILE A 140 24.67 21.19 -2.91
N GLY A 141 24.21 21.44 -4.15
CA GLY A 141 24.75 20.78 -5.35
C GLY A 141 26.13 21.30 -5.82
N THR A 142 26.60 22.44 -5.31
CA THR A 142 27.81 23.14 -5.77
C THR A 142 28.74 23.64 -4.67
N GLU A 143 28.21 23.90 -3.47
CA GLU A 143 28.98 24.36 -2.32
C GLU A 143 29.88 23.24 -1.75
N LYS A 144 31.08 23.63 -1.28
CA LYS A 144 32.09 22.73 -0.72
C LYS A 144 32.22 22.85 0.79
N ASP A 145 32.07 24.06 1.34
CA ASP A 145 32.00 24.24 2.79
C ASP A 145 30.56 23.98 3.27
N ALA A 146 30.39 22.89 4.02
CA ALA A 146 29.09 22.53 4.59
C ALA A 146 28.52 23.67 5.47
N ALA A 147 29.36 24.46 6.16
CA ALA A 147 28.89 25.58 6.97
C ALA A 147 28.22 26.71 6.14
N GLN A 148 28.36 26.72 4.81
CA GLN A 148 27.71 27.71 3.92
C GLN A 148 26.48 27.14 3.18
N ILE A 149 26.07 25.90 3.43
CA ILE A 149 24.88 25.33 2.77
C ILE A 149 23.62 25.92 3.40
N THR A 150 22.84 26.65 2.59
CA THR A 150 21.64 27.38 3.04
C THR A 150 20.36 26.61 2.74
N TRP A 151 19.31 26.84 3.54
CA TRP A 151 18.05 26.09 3.51
C TRP A 151 16.81 26.99 3.63
N GLU A 152 15.71 26.60 2.96
CA GLU A 152 14.37 27.15 3.15
C GLU A 152 13.35 26.01 3.39
N THR A 153 12.31 26.28 4.20
CA THR A 153 11.22 25.32 4.46
C THR A 153 10.01 25.64 3.59
N LEU A 154 9.68 24.71 2.70
CA LEU A 154 8.53 24.77 1.78
C LEU A 154 7.40 23.81 2.26
N PRO A 155 6.12 24.03 1.91
CA PRO A 155 5.59 25.15 1.11
C PRO A 155 5.74 26.51 1.79
N GLU A 156 5.44 27.58 1.06
CA GLU A 156 5.34 28.93 1.59
C GLU A 156 4.06 29.10 2.44
N GLY A 157 4.08 30.01 3.42
CA GLY A 157 2.97 30.21 4.35
C GLY A 157 3.00 29.28 5.57
N GLU A 158 1.97 29.34 6.41
CA GLU A 158 2.03 28.83 7.80
C GLU A 158 1.62 27.36 7.98
N ALA A 159 1.31 26.64 6.90
CA ALA A 159 0.81 25.27 6.92
C ALA A 159 1.51 24.37 5.89
N GLY A 160 1.92 23.18 6.31
CA GLY A 160 2.42 22.12 5.43
C GLY A 160 1.32 21.32 4.73
N LEU A 161 1.71 20.22 4.09
CA LEU A 161 0.80 19.25 3.46
C LEU A 161 -0.05 18.54 4.53
N ARG A 162 -1.37 18.78 4.48
CA ARG A 162 -2.41 18.22 5.35
C ARG A 162 -3.33 17.27 4.56
N THR A 163 -4.25 16.58 5.23
CA THR A 163 -5.31 15.77 4.58
C THR A 163 -6.30 16.64 3.78
N PRO A 164 -7.14 16.05 2.92
CA PRO A 164 -8.28 16.75 2.32
C PRO A 164 -9.21 17.37 3.38
N THR A 165 -10.00 18.37 2.98
CA THR A 165 -10.98 19.04 3.86
C THR A 165 -11.93 18.03 4.51
N GLY A 166 -11.95 18.00 5.84
CA GLY A 166 -12.73 17.03 6.63
C GLY A 166 -11.99 15.72 6.97
N GLY A 167 -10.75 15.55 6.51
CA GLY A 167 -9.85 14.47 6.94
C GLY A 167 -9.27 14.66 8.35
N GLY A 168 -8.46 13.69 8.77
CA GLY A 168 -7.87 13.61 10.10
C GLY A 168 -6.58 14.44 10.26
N PRO A 169 -6.16 14.73 11.50
CA PRO A 169 -5.02 15.61 11.78
C PRO A 169 -3.63 15.01 11.45
N VAL A 170 -3.55 13.87 10.77
CA VAL A 170 -2.29 13.17 10.49
C VAL A 170 -2.04 13.14 8.99
N ALA A 171 -0.97 13.83 8.57
CA ALA A 171 -0.35 13.73 7.25
C ALA A 171 1.17 13.64 7.46
N GLU A 172 1.80 12.54 7.02
CA GLU A 172 3.20 12.21 7.34
C GLU A 172 3.75 11.14 6.37
N GLU A 173 5.07 10.93 6.36
CA GLU A 173 5.79 10.03 5.43
C GLU A 173 5.61 10.41 3.95
N GLN A 174 5.64 11.71 3.65
CA GLN A 174 5.64 12.26 2.29
C GLN A 174 6.76 11.71 1.40
N SER A 175 6.39 10.83 0.46
CA SER A 175 7.21 10.37 -0.66
C SER A 175 6.99 11.24 -1.89
N TYR A 176 8.09 11.69 -2.50
CA TYR A 176 8.08 12.61 -3.65
C TYR A 176 8.55 11.91 -4.94
N SER A 177 7.95 12.26 -6.07
CA SER A 177 8.35 11.77 -7.40
C SER A 177 8.40 12.94 -8.39
N LEU A 178 9.44 13.03 -9.22
CA LEU A 178 9.58 14.07 -10.25
C LEU A 178 8.86 13.66 -11.54
N LEU A 179 7.98 14.50 -12.06
CA LEU A 179 7.30 14.27 -13.34
C LEU A 179 8.15 14.73 -14.54
N SER A 180 7.76 14.34 -15.76
CA SER A 180 8.45 14.70 -17.01
C SER A 180 8.42 16.20 -17.33
N ASP A 181 7.39 16.92 -16.85
CA ASP A 181 7.27 18.38 -16.98
C ASP A 181 8.02 19.17 -15.88
N GLY A 182 8.71 18.47 -14.98
CA GLY A 182 9.43 19.05 -13.85
C GLY A 182 8.59 19.25 -12.58
N SER A 183 7.29 19.00 -12.63
CA SER A 183 6.41 19.05 -11.45
C SER A 183 6.79 18.01 -10.39
N PHE A 184 6.44 18.28 -9.13
CA PHE A 184 6.59 17.30 -8.05
C PHE A 184 5.24 16.65 -7.78
N TYR A 185 5.18 15.32 -7.88
CA TYR A 185 4.13 14.52 -7.26
C TYR A 185 4.52 14.23 -5.81
N CYS A 186 3.54 14.22 -4.91
CA CYS A 186 3.72 13.81 -3.52
C CYS A 186 2.61 12.84 -3.10
N VAL A 187 2.95 11.79 -2.37
CA VAL A 187 2.03 10.87 -1.69
C VAL A 187 2.40 10.71 -0.21
N TYR A 188 1.41 10.56 0.67
CA TYR A 188 1.61 10.38 2.11
C TYR A 188 0.50 9.53 2.75
N ARG A 189 0.72 9.11 4.00
CA ARG A 189 -0.26 8.34 4.79
C ARG A 189 -1.19 9.25 5.58
N SER A 190 -2.32 8.71 6.01
CA SER A 190 -3.32 9.38 6.86
C SER A 190 -3.86 8.44 7.95
N ILE A 191 -4.85 8.91 8.73
CA ILE A 191 -5.71 8.07 9.59
C ILE A 191 -7.17 8.04 9.11
N ASP A 192 -7.39 8.29 7.82
CA ASP A 192 -8.71 8.32 7.17
C ASP A 192 -8.97 7.08 6.29
N GLY A 193 -8.08 6.08 6.35
CA GLY A 193 -8.21 4.83 5.60
C GLY A 193 -7.90 4.92 4.10
N TYR A 194 -7.43 6.08 3.64
CA TYR A 194 -7.01 6.34 2.26
C TYR A 194 -5.68 7.13 2.27
N PRO A 195 -4.75 6.86 1.34
CA PRO A 195 -3.53 7.65 1.19
C PRO A 195 -3.84 8.95 0.45
N VAL A 196 -3.10 10.01 0.77
CA VAL A 196 -3.33 11.36 0.24
C VAL A 196 -2.23 11.69 -0.78
N CYS A 197 -2.56 12.47 -1.80
CA CYS A 197 -1.59 13.04 -2.73
C CYS A 197 -1.87 14.51 -3.07
N ALA A 198 -0.83 15.18 -3.54
CA ALA A 198 -0.87 16.53 -4.08
C ALA A 198 0.22 16.70 -5.18
N TYR A 199 0.08 17.75 -6.00
CA TYR A 199 1.05 18.12 -7.03
C TYR A 199 1.58 19.54 -6.79
N SER A 200 2.87 19.78 -7.01
CA SER A 200 3.47 21.13 -7.06
C SER A 200 4.01 21.40 -8.46
N ARG A 201 3.76 22.62 -8.97
CA ARG A 201 4.18 23.08 -10.31
C ARG A 201 5.32 24.10 -10.26
N ASP A 202 5.84 24.41 -9.07
CA ASP A 202 6.77 25.52 -8.81
C ASP A 202 7.99 25.12 -7.96
N GLY A 203 8.33 23.83 -7.95
CA GLY A 203 9.47 23.29 -7.21
C GLY A 203 9.23 23.18 -5.69
N GLY A 204 7.97 23.01 -5.28
CA GLY A 204 7.53 22.73 -3.91
C GLY A 204 6.97 23.92 -3.14
N ARG A 205 6.96 25.14 -3.70
CA ARG A 205 6.55 26.37 -3.02
C ARG A 205 5.05 26.42 -2.76
N THR A 206 4.25 26.01 -3.74
CA THR A 206 2.80 25.82 -3.62
C THR A 206 2.39 24.42 -4.08
N TRP A 207 1.23 23.97 -3.63
CA TRP A 207 0.67 22.64 -3.92
C TRP A 207 -0.80 22.75 -4.30
N SER A 208 -1.26 21.81 -5.13
CA SER A 208 -2.68 21.57 -5.38
C SER A 208 -3.41 21.27 -4.07
N GLY A 209 -4.74 21.48 -4.06
CA GLY A 209 -5.56 20.99 -2.95
C GLY A 209 -5.34 19.48 -2.74
N PRO A 210 -5.14 19.01 -1.49
CA PRO A 210 -4.86 17.61 -1.21
C PRO A 210 -6.08 16.72 -1.51
N GLN A 211 -5.82 15.55 -2.10
CA GLN A 211 -6.84 14.61 -2.56
C GLN A 211 -6.51 13.18 -2.09
N TYR A 212 -7.51 12.35 -1.82
CA TYR A 212 -7.27 10.91 -1.61
C TYR A 212 -6.93 10.26 -2.95
N LYS A 213 -5.89 9.42 -3.01
CA LYS A 213 -5.47 8.75 -4.25
C LYS A 213 -6.58 7.87 -4.82
N GLN A 214 -6.66 7.85 -6.13
CA GLN A 214 -7.57 7.00 -6.89
C GLN A 214 -6.79 6.13 -7.89
N PHE A 215 -7.36 4.97 -8.22
CA PHE A 215 -7.02 4.22 -9.42
C PHE A 215 -7.55 4.97 -10.66
N VAL A 216 -7.13 4.55 -11.87
CA VAL A 216 -7.59 5.13 -13.14
C VAL A 216 -9.12 5.06 -13.35
N ASP A 217 -9.83 4.16 -12.65
CA ASP A 217 -11.30 4.06 -12.68
C ASP A 217 -12.03 5.04 -11.73
N GLY A 218 -11.28 5.89 -11.02
CA GLY A 218 -11.83 6.82 -10.01
C GLY A 218 -12.13 6.18 -8.65
N GLY A 219 -11.95 4.87 -8.48
CA GLY A 219 -12.03 4.21 -7.18
C GLY A 219 -10.92 4.68 -6.25
N ARG A 220 -11.23 5.01 -5.00
CA ARG A 220 -10.21 5.41 -4.01
C ARG A 220 -9.35 4.21 -3.63
N MET A 221 -8.04 4.42 -3.54
CA MET A 221 -7.11 3.43 -3.00
C MET A 221 -7.27 3.36 -1.48
N LYS A 222 -7.56 2.19 -0.89
CA LYS A 222 -7.54 2.04 0.58
C LYS A 222 -6.12 1.88 1.10
N HIS A 223 -5.78 2.57 2.20
CA HIS A 223 -4.49 2.40 2.87
C HIS A 223 -4.57 2.70 4.38
N PRO A 224 -3.90 1.92 5.24
CA PRO A 224 -3.74 2.20 6.67
C PRO A 224 -2.77 3.36 6.96
N ARG A 225 -2.45 3.57 8.25
CA ARG A 225 -1.35 4.43 8.70
C ARG A 225 -0.03 3.64 8.60
N ALA A 226 0.40 3.38 7.36
CA ALA A 226 1.65 2.70 7.03
C ALA A 226 2.50 3.48 6.01
N ALA A 227 3.78 3.13 5.89
CA ALA A 227 4.66 3.71 4.88
C ALA A 227 4.16 3.38 3.48
N ASN A 228 3.96 4.41 2.67
CA ASN A 228 3.56 4.31 1.27
C ASN A 228 4.43 5.23 0.41
N PHE A 229 5.16 4.62 -0.52
CA PHE A 229 6.15 5.31 -1.34
C PHE A 229 5.73 5.24 -2.80
N ALA A 230 6.00 6.32 -3.54
CA ALA A 230 5.90 6.37 -4.99
C ALA A 230 7.25 6.74 -5.58
N TRP A 231 7.78 5.86 -6.42
CA TRP A 231 9.03 6.06 -7.16
C TRP A 231 8.72 6.31 -8.63
N ARG A 232 9.56 7.12 -9.27
CA ARG A 232 9.72 7.12 -10.72
C ARG A 232 10.87 6.18 -11.06
N CYS A 233 10.65 5.31 -12.03
CA CYS A 233 11.63 4.34 -12.52
C CYS A 233 12.45 4.93 -13.68
N GLU A 234 13.59 4.33 -14.02
CA GLU A 234 14.47 4.80 -15.11
C GLU A 234 13.76 4.79 -16.48
N ASN A 235 12.83 3.85 -16.70
CA ASN A 235 12.00 3.78 -17.90
C ASN A 235 10.96 4.91 -18.02
N GLY A 236 10.78 5.74 -16.98
CA GLY A 236 9.82 6.85 -16.95
C GLY A 236 8.42 6.48 -16.45
N HIS A 237 8.16 5.20 -16.16
CA HIS A 237 6.96 4.77 -15.43
C HIS A 237 7.13 4.95 -13.91
N PHE A 238 6.06 4.69 -13.17
CA PHE A 238 6.01 4.88 -11.72
C PHE A 238 5.59 3.60 -11.00
N LEU A 239 6.08 3.39 -9.79
CA LEU A 239 5.70 2.27 -8.92
C LEU A 239 5.24 2.82 -7.57
N TYR A 240 4.13 2.31 -7.04
CA TYR A 240 3.56 2.75 -5.76
C TYR A 240 3.32 1.58 -4.81
N TRP A 241 3.88 1.67 -3.59
CA TRP A 241 3.76 0.68 -2.51
C TRP A 241 2.64 1.05 -1.54
N PHE A 242 1.76 0.10 -1.21
CA PHE A 242 0.70 0.24 -0.20
C PHE A 242 0.22 -1.12 0.35
N HIS A 243 -0.90 -1.16 1.08
CA HIS A 243 -1.43 -2.41 1.69
C HIS A 243 -2.88 -2.76 1.33
N ASN A 244 -3.55 -1.98 0.48
CA ASN A 244 -4.90 -2.24 -0.07
C ASN A 244 -5.97 -2.67 0.98
N HIS A 245 -6.05 -1.94 2.09
CA HIS A 245 -7.10 -2.10 3.10
C HIS A 245 -7.33 -0.79 3.88
N GLY A 246 -8.53 -0.62 4.45
CA GLY A 246 -8.91 0.58 5.20
C GLY A 246 -10.29 1.13 4.83
N GLY A 247 -10.33 2.34 4.27
CA GLY A 247 -11.55 3.11 4.05
C GLY A 247 -12.26 3.48 5.37
N ARG A 248 -13.60 3.48 5.37
CA ARG A 248 -14.41 3.83 6.55
C ARG A 248 -14.06 3.02 7.81
N PHE A 249 -13.61 1.78 7.64
CA PHE A 249 -13.20 0.87 8.72
C PHE A 249 -12.00 1.39 9.53
N ILE A 250 -11.23 2.32 8.96
CA ILE A 250 -10.23 3.11 9.68
C ILE A 250 -10.78 4.50 10.02
N ALA A 251 -11.39 5.21 9.07
CA ALA A 251 -11.84 6.59 9.27
C ALA A 251 -12.81 6.78 10.45
N GLU A 252 -13.75 5.84 10.62
CA GLU A 252 -14.82 5.89 11.62
C GLU A 252 -14.45 5.18 12.95
N HIS A 253 -13.34 4.44 12.99
CA HIS A 253 -13.03 3.56 14.12
C HIS A 253 -12.55 4.36 15.36
N PRO A 254 -13.08 4.10 16.57
CA PRO A 254 -12.77 4.90 17.77
C PRO A 254 -11.29 4.88 18.19
N ARG A 255 -10.50 3.90 17.73
CA ARG A 255 -9.05 3.82 17.97
C ARG A 255 -8.22 4.06 16.70
N ARG A 256 -8.73 4.82 15.72
CA ARG A 256 -8.11 4.97 14.38
C ARG A 256 -6.64 5.41 14.39
N ARG A 257 -6.23 6.21 15.38
CA ARG A 257 -4.84 6.68 15.54
C ARG A 257 -3.84 5.56 15.80
N SER A 258 -4.26 4.51 16.50
CA SER A 258 -3.44 3.39 16.97
C SER A 258 -3.71 2.09 16.21
N MET A 259 -4.97 1.74 15.89
CA MET A 259 -5.28 0.53 15.11
C MET A 259 -4.75 0.57 13.68
N ALA A 260 -4.61 1.76 13.08
CA ALA A 260 -4.20 1.92 11.70
C ALA A 260 -2.71 1.62 11.49
N TYR A 261 -1.96 1.24 12.52
CA TYR A 261 -0.60 0.72 12.38
C TYR A 261 -0.57 -0.77 12.00
N GLU A 262 -1.68 -1.51 12.10
CA GLU A 262 -1.74 -2.97 11.93
C GLU A 262 -1.96 -3.44 10.48
N ASP A 263 -2.11 -4.75 10.28
CA ASP A 263 -2.55 -5.45 9.06
C ASP A 263 -1.69 -5.26 7.78
N ARG A 264 -0.43 -4.86 7.93
CA ARG A 264 0.53 -4.57 6.83
C ARG A 264 1.08 -5.79 6.07
N ASN A 265 0.31 -6.87 5.96
CA ASN A 265 0.68 -8.09 5.22
C ASN A 265 -0.56 -8.66 4.48
N PRO A 266 -0.58 -8.66 3.13
CA PRO A 266 0.56 -8.44 2.23
C PRO A 266 0.86 -6.97 1.93
N VAL A 267 1.91 -6.76 1.13
CA VAL A 267 2.24 -5.53 0.42
C VAL A 267 1.61 -5.59 -0.97
N TRP A 268 1.00 -4.50 -1.38
CA TRP A 268 0.43 -4.31 -2.72
C TRP A 268 1.22 -3.25 -3.50
N LEU A 269 1.27 -3.43 -4.82
CA LEU A 269 1.90 -2.51 -5.77
C LEU A 269 0.87 -1.98 -6.78
N CYS A 270 1.06 -0.75 -7.23
CA CYS A 270 0.42 -0.22 -8.45
C CYS A 270 1.48 0.30 -9.41
N GLY A 271 1.34 -0.01 -10.71
CA GLY A 271 2.03 0.71 -11.77
C GLY A 271 1.36 2.07 -12.01
N GLY A 272 2.15 3.08 -12.37
CA GLY A 272 1.68 4.41 -12.70
C GLY A 272 2.27 4.90 -14.03
N VAL A 273 1.47 5.62 -14.80
CA VAL A 273 1.88 6.19 -16.10
C VAL A 273 1.51 7.68 -16.13
N GLU A 274 2.44 8.52 -16.58
CA GLU A 274 2.19 9.96 -16.78
C GLU A 274 1.25 10.22 -17.95
N VAL A 275 0.25 11.06 -17.72
CA VAL A 275 -0.67 11.59 -18.76
C VAL A 275 -0.81 13.11 -18.62
N ASP A 276 -1.32 13.76 -19.67
CA ASP A 276 -1.56 15.20 -19.68
C ASP A 276 -2.88 15.54 -18.97
N GLY A 277 -2.78 16.21 -17.81
CA GLY A 277 -3.90 16.82 -17.11
C GLY A 277 -4.11 18.30 -17.48
N PRO A 278 -5.22 18.92 -17.04
CA PRO A 278 -5.54 20.32 -17.36
C PRO A 278 -4.57 21.34 -16.73
N GLU A 279 -3.79 20.93 -15.73
CA GLU A 279 -2.85 21.78 -14.97
C GLU A 279 -1.39 21.29 -15.08
N GLY A 280 -1.07 20.46 -16.08
CA GLY A 280 0.22 19.78 -16.24
C GLY A 280 0.11 18.26 -16.08
N LYS A 281 1.25 17.56 -16.05
CA LYS A 281 1.30 16.09 -15.96
C LYS A 281 0.65 15.57 -14.68
N VAL A 282 -0.01 14.42 -14.77
CA VAL A 282 -0.57 13.67 -13.64
C VAL A 282 -0.28 12.18 -13.83
N ILE A 283 -0.27 11.41 -12.73
CA ILE A 283 -0.04 9.96 -12.80
C ILE A 283 -1.38 9.22 -12.69
N GLU A 284 -1.72 8.45 -13.72
CA GLU A 284 -2.82 7.47 -13.68
C GLU A 284 -2.29 6.11 -13.20
N TRP A 285 -3.01 5.47 -12.29
CA TRP A 285 -2.56 4.26 -11.60
C TRP A 285 -3.36 3.01 -11.99
N SER A 286 -2.66 1.90 -12.20
CA SER A 286 -3.22 0.58 -12.50
C SER A 286 -4.09 0.05 -11.35
N GLN A 287 -4.91 -0.95 -11.63
CA GLN A 287 -5.39 -1.87 -10.59
C GLN A 287 -4.18 -2.55 -9.91
N PRO A 288 -4.29 -2.95 -8.63
CA PRO A 288 -3.13 -3.36 -7.84
C PRO A 288 -2.79 -4.86 -7.94
N GLU A 289 -1.52 -5.17 -7.74
CA GLU A 289 -0.98 -6.53 -7.61
C GLU A 289 -0.44 -6.77 -6.20
N ILE A 290 -0.35 -8.04 -5.75
CA ILE A 290 0.41 -8.38 -4.56
C ILE A 290 1.91 -8.39 -4.92
N GLY A 291 2.71 -7.60 -4.20
CA GLY A 291 4.14 -7.46 -4.44
C GLY A 291 5.01 -8.31 -3.52
N LEU A 292 4.74 -8.29 -2.22
CA LEU A 292 5.47 -9.04 -1.19
C LEU A 292 4.50 -9.50 -0.08
N TYR A 293 4.86 -10.58 0.62
CA TYR A 293 4.12 -11.09 1.77
C TYR A 293 5.07 -11.81 2.74
N ASP A 294 4.62 -11.97 3.99
CA ASP A 294 5.20 -12.90 4.96
C ASP A 294 4.18 -14.01 5.27
N ASP A 295 4.65 -15.17 5.74
CA ASP A 295 3.82 -16.31 6.13
C ASP A 295 3.08 -16.05 7.43
N ASP A 296 3.67 -15.26 8.33
CA ASP A 296 2.99 -14.79 9.53
C ASP A 296 2.22 -13.49 9.22
N PRO A 297 0.86 -13.50 9.26
CA PRO A 297 0.06 -12.31 8.98
C PRO A 297 0.27 -11.16 9.98
N TYR A 298 0.90 -11.40 11.13
CA TYR A 298 1.25 -10.36 12.10
C TYR A 298 2.59 -9.65 11.81
N ILE A 299 3.43 -10.16 10.90
CA ILE A 299 4.65 -9.48 10.47
C ILE A 299 4.29 -8.27 9.60
N ARG A 300 4.81 -7.09 9.97
CA ARG A 300 4.45 -5.80 9.37
C ARG A 300 5.59 -5.20 8.56
N MET A 301 5.72 -5.63 7.31
CA MET A 301 6.66 -5.07 6.33
C MET A 301 6.43 -3.56 6.16
N SER A 302 7.50 -2.77 6.11
CA SER A 302 7.43 -1.31 5.98
C SER A 302 8.75 -0.66 5.59
N TYR A 303 8.77 0.67 5.55
CA TYR A 303 9.92 1.51 5.17
C TYR A 303 10.59 1.06 3.87
N PRO A 304 9.85 1.00 2.75
CA PRO A 304 10.39 0.51 1.50
C PRO A 304 11.24 1.55 0.78
N ASP A 305 12.20 1.08 0.00
CA ASP A 305 12.79 1.85 -1.10
C ASP A 305 13.05 0.97 -2.33
N LEU A 306 13.01 1.58 -3.51
CA LEU A 306 13.26 0.95 -4.80
C LEU A 306 14.70 1.22 -5.26
N VAL A 307 15.36 0.16 -5.71
CA VAL A 307 16.66 0.17 -6.39
C VAL A 307 16.50 -0.43 -7.78
N GLU A 308 17.06 0.24 -8.79
CA GLU A 308 17.19 -0.28 -10.16
C GLU A 308 18.68 -0.56 -10.43
N GLU A 309 19.00 -1.75 -10.96
CA GLU A 309 20.37 -2.15 -11.32
C GLU A 309 20.34 -3.11 -12.51
N GLU A 310 21.13 -2.83 -13.56
CA GLU A 310 21.22 -3.61 -14.81
C GLU A 310 19.87 -3.96 -15.48
N GLY A 311 18.85 -3.10 -15.31
CA GLY A 311 17.49 -3.31 -15.83
C GLY A 311 16.61 -4.22 -14.97
N LYS A 312 17.06 -4.60 -13.77
CA LYS A 312 16.28 -5.29 -12.74
C LYS A 312 15.75 -4.32 -11.70
N TYR A 313 14.69 -4.75 -11.03
CA TYR A 313 14.00 -4.01 -9.97
C TYR A 313 14.15 -4.73 -8.64
N PHE A 314 14.58 -4.00 -7.60
CA PHE A 314 14.75 -4.53 -6.25
C PHE A 314 13.97 -3.69 -5.24
N LEU A 315 13.04 -4.31 -4.52
CA LEU A 315 12.35 -3.69 -3.39
C LEU A 315 13.10 -4.01 -2.09
N THR A 316 13.39 -2.96 -1.33
CA THR A 316 13.89 -3.10 0.05
C THR A 316 12.73 -2.97 1.03
N GLU A 317 12.82 -3.59 2.22
CA GLU A 317 11.86 -3.40 3.32
C GLU A 317 12.47 -3.76 4.67
N THR A 318 11.78 -3.38 5.76
CA THR A 318 12.01 -3.95 7.08
C THR A 318 10.71 -4.12 7.89
N GLN A 319 10.68 -5.17 8.71
CA GLN A 319 9.70 -5.35 9.78
C GLN A 319 10.05 -4.61 11.11
N LYS A 320 11.17 -3.85 11.11
CA LYS A 320 11.83 -3.07 12.20
C LYS A 320 12.98 -3.75 12.96
N GLU A 321 13.25 -5.03 12.72
CA GLU A 321 14.41 -5.77 13.27
C GLU A 321 15.38 -6.20 12.15
N ILE A 322 14.86 -6.75 11.05
CA ILE A 322 15.65 -7.20 9.89
C ILE A 322 15.32 -6.35 8.67
N ALA A 323 16.34 -5.83 7.98
CA ALA A 323 16.21 -5.23 6.64
C ALA A 323 16.46 -6.29 5.55
N ARG A 324 15.69 -6.25 4.46
CA ARG A 324 15.76 -7.22 3.36
C ARG A 324 15.75 -6.52 2.00
N VAL A 325 16.17 -7.26 0.98
CA VAL A 325 16.15 -6.86 -0.43
C VAL A 325 15.54 -8.01 -1.24
N HIS A 326 14.58 -7.70 -2.11
CA HIS A 326 13.80 -8.65 -2.88
C HIS A 326 13.87 -8.27 -4.37
N GLU A 327 14.39 -9.17 -5.22
CA GLU A 327 14.30 -8.99 -6.68
C GLU A 327 12.84 -9.18 -7.12
N VAL A 328 12.31 -8.23 -7.89
CA VAL A 328 10.93 -8.24 -8.39
C VAL A 328 10.91 -8.75 -9.84
N ASP A 329 9.99 -9.65 -10.15
CA ASP A 329 9.74 -10.06 -11.54
C ASP A 329 9.34 -8.85 -12.39
N SER A 330 10.16 -8.51 -13.39
CA SER A 330 9.88 -7.42 -14.32
C SER A 330 8.56 -7.64 -15.07
N GLY A 331 8.18 -8.89 -15.35
CA GLY A 331 6.88 -9.21 -15.96
C GLY A 331 5.68 -8.85 -15.10
N LEU A 332 5.84 -8.65 -13.79
CA LEU A 332 4.78 -8.15 -12.90
C LEU A 332 4.63 -6.62 -13.07
N LEU A 333 5.76 -5.92 -13.16
CA LEU A 333 5.80 -4.47 -13.31
C LEU A 333 5.33 -4.02 -14.70
N GLU A 334 5.84 -4.66 -15.75
CA GLU A 334 5.43 -4.41 -17.14
C GLU A 334 3.93 -4.71 -17.33
N GLY A 335 3.39 -5.75 -16.68
CA GLY A 335 1.94 -6.02 -16.69
C GLY A 335 1.10 -4.86 -16.13
N MET A 336 1.56 -4.24 -15.03
CA MET A 336 0.90 -3.06 -14.46
C MET A 336 1.07 -1.81 -15.33
N TRP A 337 2.27 -1.57 -15.88
CA TRP A 337 2.57 -0.38 -16.70
C TRP A 337 1.93 -0.42 -18.09
N ALA A 338 1.80 -1.60 -18.69
CA ALA A 338 1.10 -1.80 -19.96
C ALA A 338 -0.41 -1.48 -19.86
N ARG A 339 -0.96 -1.27 -18.65
CA ARG A 339 -2.37 -0.88 -18.40
C ARG A 339 -3.39 -1.74 -19.16
N SER A 340 -3.02 -3.00 -19.44
CA SER A 340 -3.67 -3.94 -20.35
C SER A 340 -4.08 -3.36 -21.73
N GLU A 341 -3.20 -2.58 -22.36
CA GLU A 341 -3.36 -2.10 -23.75
C GLU A 341 -3.48 -3.24 -24.78
N SER A 342 -2.91 -4.42 -24.50
CA SER A 342 -2.97 -5.58 -25.40
C SER A 342 -4.38 -6.11 -25.64
N GLY A 343 -5.27 -6.06 -24.65
CA GLY A 343 -6.62 -6.62 -24.76
C GLY A 343 -6.65 -8.13 -25.05
N GLU A 344 -5.59 -8.87 -24.70
CA GLU A 344 -5.41 -10.28 -25.01
C GLU A 344 -5.86 -11.21 -23.86
N VAL A 345 -6.21 -12.45 -24.22
CA VAL A 345 -6.54 -13.51 -23.25
C VAL A 345 -5.26 -14.23 -22.84
N ALA A 346 -4.98 -14.31 -21.53
CA ALA A 346 -3.87 -15.08 -20.99
C ALA A 346 -3.90 -16.55 -21.45
N GLN A 347 -2.78 -17.05 -21.97
CA GLN A 347 -2.65 -18.43 -22.48
C GLN A 347 -1.86 -19.34 -21.53
N GLU A 348 -0.90 -18.78 -20.78
CA GLU A 348 -0.08 -19.56 -19.84
C GLU A 348 -0.94 -20.16 -18.73
N GLY A 349 -0.83 -21.47 -18.53
CA GLY A 349 -1.57 -22.20 -17.49
C GLY A 349 -3.07 -22.39 -17.76
N LEU A 350 -3.60 -22.01 -18.93
CA LEU A 350 -5.00 -22.22 -19.30
C LEU A 350 -5.28 -23.73 -19.46
N CYS A 351 -6.11 -24.30 -18.59
CA CYS A 351 -6.45 -25.72 -18.55
C CYS A 351 -7.82 -26.06 -19.17
N LEU A 352 -8.75 -25.11 -19.16
CA LEU A 352 -10.08 -25.24 -19.78
C LEU A 352 -10.51 -23.87 -20.31
N GLU A 353 -11.06 -23.81 -21.53
CA GLU A 353 -11.79 -22.66 -22.05
C GLU A 353 -13.11 -23.13 -22.71
N LEU A 354 -14.22 -22.53 -22.31
CA LEU A 354 -15.55 -22.74 -22.90
C LEU A 354 -16.19 -21.37 -23.20
N LYS A 355 -16.92 -21.26 -24.33
CA LYS A 355 -17.50 -20.01 -24.84
C LYS A 355 -18.92 -20.25 -25.38
N GLY A 356 -19.86 -19.36 -25.07
CA GLY A 356 -21.24 -19.41 -25.57
C GLY A 356 -22.22 -20.07 -24.60
N GLU A 357 -23.15 -20.88 -25.12
CA GLU A 357 -24.04 -21.68 -24.28
C GLU A 357 -23.26 -22.88 -23.69
N VAL A 358 -22.74 -22.70 -22.47
CA VAL A 358 -21.80 -23.63 -21.81
C VAL A 358 -22.43 -24.46 -20.67
N ALA A 359 -23.75 -24.38 -20.50
CA ALA A 359 -24.46 -25.11 -19.46
C ALA A 359 -24.49 -26.62 -19.68
N GLY A 360 -24.32 -27.39 -18.59
CA GLY A 360 -24.22 -28.84 -18.63
C GLY A 360 -23.10 -29.37 -17.73
N GLU A 361 -22.39 -30.40 -18.20
CA GLU A 361 -21.25 -31.00 -17.51
C GLU A 361 -20.05 -31.13 -18.47
N VAL A 362 -18.83 -30.89 -17.95
CA VAL A 362 -17.57 -31.03 -18.68
C VAL A 362 -16.52 -31.74 -17.80
N GLU A 363 -15.54 -32.41 -18.42
CA GLU A 363 -14.40 -32.96 -17.70
C GLU A 363 -13.63 -31.84 -16.96
N MET A 364 -13.39 -32.04 -15.67
CA MET A 364 -12.72 -31.07 -14.81
C MET A 364 -11.20 -31.26 -14.88
N PRO A 365 -10.40 -30.25 -15.28
CA PRO A 365 -8.95 -30.35 -15.19
C PRO A 365 -8.48 -30.43 -13.73
N GLY A 366 -7.47 -31.26 -13.46
CA GLY A 366 -6.87 -31.37 -12.13
C GLY A 366 -6.28 -30.03 -11.67
N LEU A 367 -6.74 -29.53 -10.52
CA LEU A 367 -6.23 -28.31 -9.89
C LEU A 367 -4.96 -28.61 -9.08
N PRO A 368 -4.01 -27.66 -9.02
CA PRO A 368 -2.81 -27.82 -8.22
C PRO A 368 -3.09 -27.95 -6.73
N THR A 369 -2.17 -28.60 -6.02
CA THR A 369 -2.21 -28.78 -4.57
C THR A 369 -1.49 -27.63 -3.86
N PHE A 370 -2.13 -27.00 -2.89
CA PHE A 370 -1.52 -25.93 -2.07
C PHE A 370 -0.41 -26.46 -1.16
N ALA A 371 -0.63 -27.62 -0.53
CA ALA A 371 0.26 -28.15 0.50
C ALA A 371 0.26 -29.68 0.52
N GLN A 372 1.46 -30.25 0.67
CA GLN A 372 1.66 -31.70 0.79
C GLN A 372 2.52 -32.04 2.02
N ARG A 373 2.72 -33.33 2.29
CA ARG A 373 3.72 -33.75 3.30
C ARG A 373 5.11 -33.42 2.77
N ASP A 374 5.97 -32.84 3.63
CA ASP A 374 7.37 -32.66 3.27
C ASP A 374 8.09 -34.02 3.18
N SER A 375 8.98 -34.14 2.20
CA SER A 375 9.86 -35.30 2.01
C SER A 375 11.25 -35.07 2.59
N ALA A 376 11.63 -33.82 2.89
CA ALA A 376 12.88 -33.48 3.57
C ALA A 376 12.73 -33.56 5.11
N SER A 377 11.65 -33.00 5.67
CA SER A 377 11.26 -33.15 7.06
C SER A 377 10.26 -34.31 7.21
N PRO A 378 10.60 -35.43 7.90
CA PRO A 378 9.72 -36.58 8.02
C PRO A 378 8.38 -36.32 8.75
N TYR A 379 8.23 -35.15 9.38
CA TYR A 379 7.03 -34.75 10.13
C TYR A 379 6.45 -33.39 9.67
N GLY A 380 6.96 -32.80 8.60
CA GLY A 380 6.59 -31.45 8.16
C GLY A 380 5.47 -31.39 7.12
N THR A 381 4.82 -30.23 7.05
CA THR A 381 4.06 -29.78 5.87
C THR A 381 5.00 -29.03 4.94
N ARG A 382 4.94 -29.33 3.64
CA ARG A 382 5.55 -28.52 2.59
C ARG A 382 4.45 -27.75 1.87
N ASP A 383 4.46 -26.43 2.06
CA ASP A 383 3.74 -25.51 1.19
C ASP A 383 4.35 -25.56 -0.23
N LEU A 384 3.50 -25.50 -1.25
CA LEU A 384 3.88 -25.55 -2.65
C LEU A 384 3.77 -24.20 -3.35
N ARG A 385 3.15 -23.18 -2.73
CA ARG A 385 2.90 -21.84 -3.29
C ARG A 385 2.10 -21.83 -4.61
N GLN A 386 1.47 -22.95 -4.95
CA GLN A 386 0.66 -23.07 -6.16
C GLN A 386 -0.73 -22.46 -5.92
N GLY A 387 -1.33 -21.90 -6.96
CA GLY A 387 -2.67 -21.32 -6.93
C GLY A 387 -3.46 -21.72 -8.16
N PHE A 388 -4.71 -21.28 -8.26
CA PHE A 388 -5.51 -21.41 -9.48
C PHE A 388 -6.44 -20.21 -9.66
N SER A 389 -6.93 -19.99 -10.86
CA SER A 389 -7.96 -18.98 -11.15
C SER A 389 -9.14 -19.60 -11.88
N VAL A 390 -10.35 -19.24 -11.45
CA VAL A 390 -11.60 -19.59 -12.13
C VAL A 390 -12.25 -18.31 -12.60
N GLU A 391 -12.38 -18.20 -13.92
CA GLU A 391 -12.94 -17.07 -14.63
C GLU A 391 -14.27 -17.48 -15.27
N LEU A 392 -15.25 -16.58 -15.20
CA LEU A 392 -16.55 -16.75 -15.84
C LEU A 392 -17.02 -15.43 -16.47
N TRP A 393 -17.71 -15.56 -17.60
CA TRP A 393 -18.67 -14.57 -18.07
C TRP A 393 -20.06 -15.06 -17.66
N VAL A 394 -20.86 -14.23 -17.00
CA VAL A 394 -22.17 -14.61 -16.46
C VAL A 394 -23.20 -13.52 -16.68
N GLN A 395 -24.42 -13.90 -17.03
CA GLN A 395 -25.57 -13.01 -17.11
C GLN A 395 -26.67 -13.56 -16.20
N LEU A 396 -26.83 -12.96 -15.02
CA LEU A 396 -27.71 -13.44 -13.96
C LEU A 396 -29.11 -12.83 -14.10
N ALA A 397 -30.14 -13.65 -14.27
CA ALA A 397 -31.54 -13.21 -14.25
C ALA A 397 -32.01 -12.77 -12.85
N SER A 398 -31.39 -13.31 -11.79
CA SER A 398 -31.66 -13.00 -10.38
C SER A 398 -30.36 -12.90 -9.59
N LEU A 399 -30.36 -12.14 -8.49
CA LEU A 399 -29.27 -12.12 -7.50
C LEU A 399 -29.65 -12.84 -6.19
N GLU A 400 -30.71 -13.67 -6.22
CA GLU A 400 -31.08 -14.55 -5.10
C GLU A 400 -29.96 -15.55 -4.77
N ALA A 401 -29.83 -15.91 -3.49
CA ALA A 401 -28.76 -16.76 -2.97
C ALA A 401 -28.89 -18.24 -3.40
N GLY A 402 -27.76 -18.95 -3.45
CA GLY A 402 -27.71 -20.40 -3.70
C GLY A 402 -27.85 -20.81 -5.16
N GLN A 403 -27.82 -19.86 -6.12
CA GLN A 403 -27.71 -20.20 -7.53
C GLN A 403 -26.30 -20.72 -7.80
N ILE A 404 -26.20 -22.00 -8.20
CA ILE A 404 -24.94 -22.66 -8.50
C ILE A 404 -24.49 -22.26 -9.92
N LEU A 405 -23.30 -21.67 -10.03
CA LEU A 405 -22.71 -21.25 -11.30
C LEU A 405 -21.72 -22.29 -11.83
N LEU A 406 -20.82 -22.76 -10.95
CA LEU A 406 -19.84 -23.82 -11.23
C LEU A 406 -19.71 -24.72 -9.99
N ASP A 407 -19.76 -26.05 -10.16
CA ASP A 407 -19.67 -26.98 -9.02
C ASP A 407 -19.10 -28.36 -9.44
N ASN A 408 -17.92 -28.70 -8.91
CA ASN A 408 -17.30 -30.03 -9.05
C ASN A 408 -17.31 -30.84 -7.72
N ARG A 409 -18.11 -30.45 -6.73
CA ARG A 409 -18.13 -31.10 -5.40
C ARG A 409 -18.65 -32.53 -5.48
N THR A 410 -17.87 -33.43 -4.89
CA THR A 410 -18.26 -34.80 -4.55
C THR A 410 -19.35 -34.86 -3.48
N GLU A 411 -19.98 -36.02 -3.28
CA GLU A 411 -21.07 -36.22 -2.30
C GLU A 411 -20.71 -35.84 -0.85
N ASN A 412 -19.43 -35.91 -0.48
CA ASN A 412 -18.95 -35.50 0.85
C ASN A 412 -18.44 -34.04 0.90
N GLY A 413 -18.70 -33.25 -0.14
CA GLY A 413 -18.38 -31.82 -0.23
C GLY A 413 -17.00 -31.48 -0.76
N ARG A 414 -16.07 -32.46 -0.92
CA ARG A 414 -14.72 -32.19 -1.44
C ARG A 414 -14.77 -31.71 -2.90
N GLY A 415 -14.11 -30.58 -3.18
CA GLY A 415 -14.10 -29.85 -4.45
C GLY A 415 -14.11 -28.33 -4.25
N PHE A 416 -14.58 -27.61 -5.27
CA PHE A 416 -14.95 -26.19 -5.19
C PHE A 416 -16.36 -25.94 -5.73
N CYS A 417 -16.94 -24.80 -5.35
CA CYS A 417 -18.19 -24.30 -5.90
C CYS A 417 -18.15 -22.78 -6.02
N LEU A 418 -18.70 -22.23 -7.10
CA LEU A 418 -19.04 -20.82 -7.25
C LEU A 418 -20.57 -20.66 -7.23
N GLN A 419 -21.08 -19.86 -6.30
CA GLN A 419 -22.52 -19.66 -6.09
C GLN A 419 -22.86 -18.22 -5.69
N THR A 420 -24.11 -17.81 -5.88
CA THR A 420 -24.61 -16.51 -5.38
C THR A 420 -24.87 -16.52 -3.87
N THR A 421 -24.68 -15.37 -3.20
CA THR A 421 -24.93 -15.20 -1.76
C THR A 421 -26.14 -14.30 -1.48
N GLU A 422 -26.60 -14.27 -0.22
CA GLU A 422 -27.64 -13.36 0.28
C GLU A 422 -27.32 -11.87 0.10
N LYS A 423 -26.06 -11.51 -0.20
CA LYS A 423 -25.61 -10.14 -0.43
C LYS A 423 -25.72 -9.70 -1.91
N GLY A 424 -26.15 -10.59 -2.81
CA GLY A 424 -26.04 -10.38 -4.25
C GLY A 424 -24.60 -10.43 -4.77
N THR A 425 -23.71 -11.11 -4.05
CA THR A 425 -22.31 -11.39 -4.46
C THR A 425 -22.19 -12.81 -5.01
N ILE A 426 -21.09 -13.11 -5.70
CA ILE A 426 -20.66 -14.48 -6.00
C ILE A 426 -19.58 -14.86 -4.99
N GLU A 427 -19.72 -16.02 -4.33
CA GLU A 427 -18.69 -16.62 -3.49
C GLU A 427 -18.06 -17.85 -4.14
N ILE A 428 -16.78 -18.08 -3.86
CA ILE A 428 -16.11 -19.37 -4.07
C ILE A 428 -15.99 -20.09 -2.72
N LEU A 429 -16.40 -21.35 -2.68
CA LEU A 429 -16.11 -22.29 -1.59
C LEU A 429 -15.04 -23.28 -2.04
N LEU A 430 -14.07 -23.55 -1.16
CA LEU A 430 -13.00 -24.53 -1.35
C LEU A 430 -13.04 -25.54 -0.20
N ASN A 431 -13.11 -26.84 -0.48
CA ASN A 431 -13.21 -27.87 0.55
C ASN A 431 -12.40 -29.12 0.17
N ASP A 432 -11.47 -29.54 1.03
CA ASP A 432 -10.61 -30.73 0.80
C ASP A 432 -11.05 -32.01 1.55
N GLY A 433 -12.31 -32.02 2.01
CA GLY A 433 -12.91 -33.07 2.83
C GLY A 433 -12.54 -32.99 4.32
N ARG A 434 -11.73 -31.99 4.74
CA ARG A 434 -11.35 -31.74 6.14
C ARG A 434 -11.43 -30.26 6.50
N THR A 435 -11.03 -29.39 5.58
CA THR A 435 -10.93 -27.94 5.77
C THR A 435 -11.78 -27.24 4.71
N GLU A 436 -12.72 -26.40 5.12
CA GLU A 436 -13.53 -25.55 4.23
C GLU A 436 -13.12 -24.08 4.36
N ASN A 437 -13.04 -23.38 3.22
CA ASN A 437 -12.81 -21.94 3.15
C ASN A 437 -13.83 -21.33 2.17
N ARG A 438 -14.21 -20.07 2.40
CA ARG A 438 -15.08 -19.31 1.48
C ARG A 438 -14.66 -17.84 1.40
N TRP A 439 -14.82 -17.23 0.23
CA TRP A 439 -14.71 -15.78 0.05
C TRP A 439 -15.60 -15.32 -1.10
N ASP A 440 -16.10 -14.08 -1.03
CA ASP A 440 -17.01 -13.50 -2.03
C ASP A 440 -16.48 -12.23 -2.67
N CYS A 441 -16.97 -11.87 -3.85
CA CYS A 441 -16.75 -10.57 -4.47
C CYS A 441 -17.41 -9.44 -3.64
N ASP A 442 -17.11 -8.17 -3.93
CA ASP A 442 -17.72 -7.06 -3.19
C ASP A 442 -19.22 -6.86 -3.55
N PRO A 443 -20.10 -6.56 -2.58
CA PRO A 443 -21.51 -6.26 -2.84
C PRO A 443 -21.71 -5.05 -3.75
N GLY A 444 -22.69 -5.14 -4.65
CA GLY A 444 -23.03 -4.09 -5.62
C GLY A 444 -22.22 -4.09 -6.92
N MET A 445 -21.22 -4.96 -7.05
CA MET A 445 -20.44 -5.12 -8.29
C MET A 445 -21.24 -5.76 -9.44
N LEU A 446 -22.31 -6.51 -9.13
CA LEU A 446 -23.13 -7.26 -10.09
C LEU A 446 -24.53 -6.63 -10.26
N GLN A 447 -25.14 -6.79 -11.43
CA GLN A 447 -26.51 -6.36 -11.73
C GLN A 447 -27.30 -7.48 -12.44
N THR A 448 -28.61 -7.56 -12.20
CA THR A 448 -29.50 -8.51 -12.91
C THR A 448 -29.63 -8.15 -14.39
N GLY A 449 -29.49 -9.13 -15.28
CA GLY A 449 -29.61 -9.00 -16.74
C GLY A 449 -28.38 -8.38 -17.43
N GLY A 450 -27.45 -7.79 -16.68
CA GLY A 450 -26.12 -7.42 -17.18
C GLY A 450 -25.25 -8.67 -17.39
N CYS A 451 -24.38 -8.64 -18.40
CA CYS A 451 -23.29 -9.61 -18.52
C CYS A 451 -22.08 -9.07 -17.75
N HIS A 452 -21.51 -9.88 -16.87
CA HIS A 452 -20.39 -9.53 -16.01
C HIS A 452 -19.24 -10.52 -16.19
N HIS A 453 -18.03 -10.00 -16.15
CA HIS A 453 -16.80 -10.79 -16.07
C HIS A 453 -16.40 -10.91 -14.60
N VAL A 454 -16.25 -12.14 -14.12
CA VAL A 454 -15.92 -12.42 -12.71
C VAL A 454 -14.78 -13.43 -12.66
N VAL A 455 -13.72 -13.11 -11.93
CA VAL A 455 -12.60 -14.02 -11.71
C VAL A 455 -12.33 -14.17 -10.23
N ALA A 456 -12.41 -15.42 -9.74
CA ALA A 456 -11.88 -15.81 -8.45
C ALA A 456 -10.41 -16.20 -8.62
N ILE A 457 -9.52 -15.50 -7.90
CA ILE A 457 -8.08 -15.78 -7.88
C ILE A 457 -7.77 -16.43 -6.54
N VAL A 458 -7.25 -17.66 -6.56
CA VAL A 458 -6.85 -18.42 -5.37
C VAL A 458 -5.34 -18.57 -5.39
N ASP A 459 -4.63 -17.61 -4.80
CA ASP A 459 -3.17 -17.56 -4.76
C ASP A 459 -2.64 -18.24 -3.49
N GLY A 460 -2.04 -19.43 -3.64
CA GLY A 460 -1.41 -20.17 -2.55
C GLY A 460 -0.06 -19.63 -2.08
N GLY A 461 0.48 -18.58 -2.71
CA GLY A 461 1.65 -17.85 -2.23
C GLY A 461 1.40 -17.25 -0.83
N PRO A 462 0.63 -16.16 -0.72
CA PRO A 462 0.16 -15.57 0.54
C PRO A 462 -1.06 -16.31 1.14
N ARG A 463 -1.55 -17.36 0.47
CA ARG A 463 -2.81 -18.09 0.75
C ARG A 463 -4.03 -17.17 0.75
N ILE A 464 -4.19 -16.38 -0.31
CA ILE A 464 -5.27 -15.39 -0.46
C ILE A 464 -6.28 -15.81 -1.54
N ILE A 465 -7.56 -15.59 -1.25
CA ILE A 465 -8.63 -15.51 -2.24
C ILE A 465 -8.95 -14.03 -2.48
N SER A 466 -8.89 -13.61 -3.74
CA SER A 466 -9.33 -12.29 -4.19
C SER A 466 -10.28 -12.41 -5.38
N PHE A 467 -11.03 -11.34 -5.66
CA PHE A 467 -11.91 -11.27 -6.82
C PHE A 467 -11.58 -10.06 -7.69
N VAL A 468 -11.70 -10.25 -8.99
CA VAL A 468 -11.77 -9.17 -9.98
C VAL A 468 -13.14 -9.27 -10.66
N VAL A 469 -13.87 -8.15 -10.74
CA VAL A 469 -15.15 -8.04 -11.44
C VAL A 469 -15.08 -6.89 -12.43
N ASP A 470 -15.42 -7.14 -13.69
CA ASP A 470 -15.39 -6.17 -14.80
C ASP A 470 -14.07 -5.38 -14.88
N GLY A 471 -12.95 -6.10 -14.71
CA GLY A 471 -11.60 -5.52 -14.72
C GLY A 471 -11.21 -4.70 -13.49
N LYS A 472 -11.99 -4.72 -12.40
CA LYS A 472 -11.71 -4.03 -11.13
C LYS A 472 -11.47 -5.02 -9.99
N VAL A 473 -10.39 -4.83 -9.22
CA VAL A 473 -10.10 -5.61 -8.01
C VAL A 473 -11.11 -5.26 -6.91
N CYS A 474 -11.67 -6.27 -6.26
CA CYS A 474 -12.44 -6.09 -5.03
C CYS A 474 -11.51 -5.62 -3.90
N ASP A 475 -11.75 -4.41 -3.37
CA ASP A 475 -11.00 -3.80 -2.27
C ASP A 475 -11.76 -3.84 -0.93
N GLY A 476 -13.01 -4.31 -0.95
CA GLY A 476 -13.94 -4.38 0.17
C GLY A 476 -15.09 -3.38 0.10
N GLY A 477 -15.02 -2.40 -0.81
CA GLY A 477 -15.95 -1.28 -0.92
C GLY A 477 -16.19 -0.58 0.41
N GLU A 478 -17.43 -0.12 0.64
CA GLU A 478 -17.88 0.35 1.96
C GLU A 478 -18.43 -0.79 2.85
N TYR A 479 -18.25 -2.06 2.45
CA TYR A 479 -18.79 -3.24 3.12
C TYR A 479 -17.78 -3.90 4.09
N ARG A 480 -16.48 -3.88 3.77
CA ARG A 480 -15.42 -4.51 4.58
C ARG A 480 -14.06 -3.81 4.45
N GLN A 481 -13.19 -3.99 5.45
CA GLN A 481 -11.85 -3.41 5.51
C GLN A 481 -10.93 -3.90 4.37
N PHE A 482 -11.06 -5.18 3.99
CA PHE A 482 -10.27 -5.88 2.98
C PHE A 482 -11.20 -6.51 1.94
N GLY A 483 -10.90 -6.42 0.64
CA GLY A 483 -11.66 -7.11 -0.43
C GLY A 483 -11.17 -8.52 -0.74
N TRP A 484 -10.12 -8.95 -0.04
CA TRP A 484 -9.46 -10.23 -0.13
C TRP A 484 -9.47 -10.92 1.24
N GLY A 485 -9.45 -12.26 1.25
CA GLY A 485 -9.44 -13.06 2.48
C GLY A 485 -8.39 -14.16 2.41
N ARG A 486 -7.81 -14.56 3.55
CA ARG A 486 -6.87 -15.69 3.58
C ARG A 486 -7.60 -17.02 3.78
N PHE A 487 -7.13 -18.06 3.08
CA PHE A 487 -7.56 -19.44 3.30
C PHE A 487 -6.61 -20.17 4.26
N SER A 488 -7.14 -21.16 4.98
CA SER A 488 -6.42 -21.89 6.03
C SER A 488 -5.21 -22.67 5.47
N PRO A 489 -4.05 -22.67 6.18
CA PRO A 489 -2.90 -23.49 5.83
C PRO A 489 -3.16 -25.01 5.87
N ASP A 490 -4.28 -25.45 6.47
CA ASP A 490 -4.69 -26.86 6.50
C ASP A 490 -5.44 -27.32 5.23
N LEU A 491 -5.82 -26.39 4.35
CA LEU A 491 -6.41 -26.69 3.04
C LEU A 491 -5.31 -27.14 2.08
N ARG A 492 -5.41 -28.37 1.55
CA ARG A 492 -4.35 -28.97 0.72
C ARG A 492 -4.59 -28.89 -0.78
N GLU A 493 -5.84 -28.77 -1.20
CA GLU A 493 -6.26 -28.79 -2.60
C GLU A 493 -7.72 -28.31 -2.75
N ALA A 494 -8.19 -28.20 -3.99
CA ALA A 494 -9.62 -27.99 -4.31
C ALA A 494 -10.16 -29.02 -5.33
N ASN A 495 -9.48 -30.15 -5.51
CA ASN A 495 -9.92 -31.23 -6.41
C ASN A 495 -11.16 -31.93 -5.88
N GLY A 496 -12.18 -32.06 -6.72
CA GLY A 496 -13.46 -32.69 -6.39
C GLY A 496 -13.72 -33.96 -7.20
N ALA A 497 -14.86 -33.96 -7.89
CA ALA A 497 -15.27 -34.96 -8.87
C ALA A 497 -14.61 -34.72 -10.24
N GLU A 498 -14.67 -35.74 -11.09
CA GLU A 498 -14.14 -35.73 -12.47
C GLU A 498 -14.94 -34.81 -13.41
N MET A 499 -16.18 -34.45 -13.04
CA MET A 499 -17.07 -33.59 -13.81
C MET A 499 -17.29 -32.24 -13.11
N LEU A 500 -17.20 -31.16 -13.88
CA LEU A 500 -17.61 -29.81 -13.50
C LEU A 500 -19.01 -29.54 -14.03
N ARG A 501 -19.96 -29.22 -13.13
CA ARG A 501 -21.32 -28.80 -13.48
C ARG A 501 -21.37 -27.29 -13.70
N ILE A 502 -22.07 -26.85 -14.74
CA ILE A 502 -22.13 -25.46 -15.19
C ILE A 502 -23.59 -24.98 -15.29
N GLY A 503 -23.91 -23.88 -14.60
CA GLY A 503 -25.25 -23.28 -14.54
C GLY A 503 -25.64 -22.48 -15.79
N GLY A 504 -26.94 -22.38 -16.06
CA GLY A 504 -27.52 -21.72 -17.25
C GLY A 504 -27.17 -20.24 -17.44
N GLU A 505 -26.85 -19.55 -16.34
CA GLU A 505 -26.50 -18.13 -16.35
C GLU A 505 -25.08 -17.88 -16.89
N VAL A 506 -24.23 -18.91 -16.92
CA VAL A 506 -22.83 -18.81 -17.37
C VAL A 506 -22.75 -18.82 -18.91
N LYS A 507 -22.00 -17.86 -19.47
CA LYS A 507 -21.83 -17.62 -20.92
C LYS A 507 -20.40 -17.88 -21.41
N GLY A 508 -19.48 -18.19 -20.50
CA GLY A 508 -18.13 -18.64 -20.78
C GLY A 508 -17.40 -19.00 -19.48
N VAL A 509 -16.46 -19.93 -19.56
CA VAL A 509 -15.66 -20.42 -18.42
C VAL A 509 -14.20 -20.49 -18.84
N ARG A 510 -13.28 -20.06 -17.97
CA ARG A 510 -11.87 -20.41 -18.05
C ARG A 510 -11.36 -20.92 -16.71
N ILE A 511 -10.52 -21.94 -16.72
CA ILE A 511 -9.83 -22.45 -15.53
C ILE A 511 -8.34 -22.47 -15.82
N TYR A 512 -7.56 -21.88 -14.92
CA TYR A 512 -6.11 -21.79 -15.00
C TYR A 512 -5.46 -22.58 -13.87
N GLY A 513 -4.50 -23.44 -14.19
CA GLY A 513 -3.69 -24.23 -13.23
C GLY A 513 -2.63 -23.41 -12.48
N ARG A 514 -2.79 -22.08 -12.45
CA ARG A 514 -2.01 -21.09 -11.70
C ARG A 514 -2.93 -19.94 -11.32
N TYR A 515 -2.52 -19.09 -10.38
CA TYR A 515 -3.18 -17.80 -10.20
C TYR A 515 -2.89 -16.89 -11.42
N LEU A 516 -3.88 -16.10 -11.82
CA LEU A 516 -3.68 -14.97 -12.75
C LEU A 516 -3.24 -13.73 -11.98
N ARG A 517 -2.40 -12.90 -12.61
CA ARG A 517 -2.11 -11.53 -12.18
C ARG A 517 -3.32 -10.65 -12.48
N THR A 518 -3.57 -9.61 -11.69
CA THR A 518 -4.65 -8.64 -11.94
C THR A 518 -4.57 -8.09 -13.37
N ALA A 519 -3.38 -7.71 -13.84
CA ALA A 519 -3.14 -7.19 -15.18
C ALA A 519 -3.64 -8.15 -16.29
N GLU A 520 -3.43 -9.45 -16.12
CA GLU A 520 -3.91 -10.48 -17.04
C GLU A 520 -5.44 -10.57 -17.03
N VAL A 521 -6.06 -10.51 -15.86
CA VAL A 521 -7.53 -10.52 -15.74
C VAL A 521 -8.16 -9.30 -16.41
N VAL A 522 -7.55 -8.11 -16.30
CA VAL A 522 -8.04 -6.92 -17.03
C VAL A 522 -7.81 -7.06 -18.55
N GLY A 523 -6.78 -7.80 -18.98
CA GLY A 523 -6.61 -8.23 -20.38
C GLY A 523 -7.77 -9.11 -20.85
N ASN A 524 -8.04 -10.20 -20.13
CA ASN A 524 -9.13 -11.13 -20.39
C ASN A 524 -10.51 -10.43 -20.43
N PHE A 525 -10.73 -9.45 -19.55
CA PHE A 525 -11.94 -8.63 -19.53
C PHE A 525 -12.12 -7.84 -20.83
N LYS A 526 -11.09 -7.09 -21.23
CA LYS A 526 -11.10 -6.29 -22.46
C LYS A 526 -11.32 -7.16 -23.69
N ALA A 527 -10.64 -8.31 -23.77
CA ALA A 527 -10.80 -9.28 -24.85
C ALA A 527 -12.28 -9.72 -25.04
N GLY A 528 -12.99 -10.02 -23.94
CA GLY A 528 -14.41 -10.38 -23.99
C GLY A 528 -15.32 -9.19 -24.30
N ALA A 529 -15.08 -8.04 -23.68
CA ALA A 529 -15.88 -6.82 -23.84
C ALA A 529 -15.78 -6.19 -25.26
N GLU A 530 -14.76 -6.52 -26.04
CA GLU A 530 -14.72 -6.22 -27.48
C GLU A 530 -15.47 -7.27 -28.32
N GLY A 531 -15.36 -8.55 -27.95
CA GLY A 531 -16.15 -9.63 -28.54
C GLY A 531 -17.66 -9.40 -28.48
N GLU A 532 -18.21 -9.04 -27.31
CA GLU A 532 -19.64 -8.73 -27.16
C GLU A 532 -20.08 -7.52 -27.99
N ARG A 533 -19.22 -6.49 -28.09
CA ARG A 533 -19.47 -5.33 -28.99
C ARG A 533 -19.45 -5.73 -30.46
N GLY A 534 -18.73 -6.79 -30.84
CA GLY A 534 -18.81 -7.43 -32.16
C GLY A 534 -20.21 -7.96 -32.48
N TYR A 535 -20.89 -8.62 -31.52
CA TYR A 535 -22.25 -9.12 -31.70
C TYR A 535 -23.30 -7.99 -31.73
N ALA A 536 -23.17 -6.96 -30.89
CA ALA A 536 -24.05 -5.79 -30.92
C ALA A 536 -23.86 -4.94 -32.20
N GLY A 537 -22.65 -4.91 -32.77
CA GLY A 537 -22.29 -4.08 -33.92
C GLY A 537 -22.98 -4.44 -35.24
N GLY A 538 -23.57 -5.64 -35.36
CA GLY A 538 -24.26 -6.08 -36.57
C GLY A 538 -25.57 -5.33 -36.90
N ALA A 539 -26.17 -4.66 -35.90
CA ALA A 539 -27.55 -4.15 -35.98
C ALA A 539 -27.70 -2.62 -35.98
N LEU A 540 -26.67 -1.84 -36.35
CA LEU A 540 -26.77 -0.36 -36.40
C LEU A 540 -25.86 0.32 -37.46
N ARG A 541 -25.94 -0.11 -38.73
CA ARG A 541 -25.28 0.56 -39.89
C ARG A 541 -26.23 0.95 -41.03
N SER A 542 -27.24 1.75 -40.71
CA SER A 542 -27.99 2.55 -41.70
C SER A 542 -28.46 3.87 -41.06
N GLY A 543 -28.30 5.00 -41.76
CA GLY A 543 -28.91 6.27 -41.34
C GLY A 543 -27.98 7.42 -40.92
N ARG A 544 -26.94 7.73 -41.70
CA ARG A 544 -26.34 9.09 -41.70
C ARG A 544 -26.00 9.56 -43.12
N ASP A 545 -26.89 10.36 -43.72
CA ASP A 545 -26.48 11.47 -44.59
C ASP A 545 -27.59 12.54 -44.68
N ARG A 546 -27.19 13.80 -44.93
CA ARG A 546 -27.94 14.98 -45.43
C ARG A 546 -29.07 15.64 -44.60
N ARG A 547 -28.74 16.88 -44.16
CA ARG A 547 -29.52 18.14 -44.24
C ARG A 547 -30.81 18.25 -43.38
N GLY A 548 -31.24 19.43 -42.94
CA GLY A 548 -30.61 20.77 -42.96
C GLY A 548 -31.63 21.93 -42.90
N GLU A 549 -31.21 23.07 -42.32
CA GLU A 549 -31.83 24.42 -42.35
C GLU A 549 -33.22 24.69 -41.69
N ARG A 550 -33.28 25.86 -41.02
CA ARG A 550 -34.47 26.68 -40.63
C ARG A 550 -35.45 26.07 -39.60
N GLY A 551 -36.04 26.82 -38.66
CA GLY A 551 -35.86 28.23 -38.28
C GLY A 551 -37.09 28.77 -37.51
N ASP A 552 -36.95 29.89 -36.78
CA ASP A 552 -38.02 30.80 -36.30
C ASP A 552 -39.15 30.22 -35.39
N ARG A 553 -39.74 30.91 -34.37
CA ARG A 553 -39.62 32.30 -33.86
C ARG A 553 -40.32 32.42 -32.48
N CYS A 554 -40.04 33.51 -31.73
CA CYS A 554 -40.79 34.03 -30.55
C CYS A 554 -40.83 33.13 -29.29
N GLY A 555 -40.97 33.61 -28.04
CA GLY A 555 -41.17 34.96 -27.45
C GLY A 555 -41.99 34.81 -26.14
N VAL A 556 -42.04 35.69 -25.13
CA VAL A 556 -41.49 37.06 -24.89
C VAL A 556 -41.40 37.28 -23.35
N GLY A 557 -40.44 38.09 -22.88
CA GLY A 557 -40.49 38.74 -21.55
C GLY A 557 -39.66 38.08 -20.43
N GLY A 558 -38.97 38.82 -19.56
CA GLY A 558 -38.82 40.29 -19.50
C GLY A 558 -37.64 40.72 -18.61
N CYS A 559 -37.17 41.96 -18.80
CA CYS A 559 -36.05 42.57 -18.08
C CYS A 559 -36.57 43.76 -17.22
N PRO A 560 -35.83 44.19 -16.18
CA PRO A 560 -35.18 45.49 -16.37
C PRO A 560 -33.74 45.58 -15.82
N ALA A 561 -32.95 46.45 -16.45
CA ALA A 561 -31.51 46.60 -16.25
C ALA A 561 -31.10 47.67 -15.23
N ARG A 562 -29.84 47.59 -14.76
CA ARG A 562 -28.86 48.69 -14.57
C ARG A 562 -27.46 48.05 -14.77
N ALA A 563 -26.58 48.41 -15.70
CA ALA A 563 -26.17 49.67 -16.35
C ALA A 563 -25.12 50.48 -15.56
N VAL A 564 -23.85 50.34 -15.98
CA VAL A 564 -22.74 51.30 -15.77
C VAL A 564 -21.83 51.27 -17.01
N ASP A 565 -21.40 52.45 -17.46
CA ASP A 565 -20.51 52.77 -18.60
C ASP A 565 -19.00 52.70 -18.21
N ALA A 566 -17.98 52.81 -19.08
CA ALA A 566 -17.79 52.56 -20.52
C ALA A 566 -16.28 52.72 -20.88
N ALA A 567 -15.92 52.46 -22.16
CA ALA A 567 -14.64 52.77 -22.81
C ALA A 567 -13.37 52.03 -22.32
N GLY A 568 -12.33 51.83 -23.15
CA GLY A 568 -12.27 52.00 -24.61
C GLY A 568 -10.84 52.00 -25.17
N GLY A 569 -10.55 51.14 -26.16
CA GLY A 569 -9.26 51.09 -26.86
C GLY A 569 -9.32 50.23 -28.12
N LYS A 570 -8.62 50.62 -29.20
CA LYS A 570 -8.62 49.93 -30.51
C LYS A 570 -7.22 49.89 -31.12
N ARG A 571 -7.05 48.97 -32.09
CA ARG A 571 -5.90 48.76 -33.01
C ARG A 571 -4.75 47.96 -32.38
N GLY A 572 -4.16 46.97 -33.06
CA GLY A 572 -4.55 46.38 -34.35
C GLY A 572 -3.61 45.24 -34.81
N SER A 573 -4.18 44.28 -35.54
CA SER A 573 -3.46 43.17 -36.24
C SER A 573 -2.79 43.69 -37.55
N PRO A 574 -1.91 42.93 -38.26
CA PRO A 574 -2.29 41.65 -38.88
C PRO A 574 -1.22 40.52 -38.98
N TRP A 575 -1.74 39.28 -38.99
CA TRP A 575 -1.40 38.12 -39.85
C TRP A 575 0.01 37.94 -40.47
N GLY A 576 0.56 36.74 -40.30
CA GLY A 576 1.62 36.16 -41.16
C GLY A 576 1.80 34.66 -40.87
N SER A 577 1.64 33.79 -41.87
CA SER A 577 1.55 32.33 -41.70
C SER A 577 2.47 31.53 -42.62
N SER A 578 2.69 30.26 -42.25
CA SER A 578 3.21 29.15 -43.07
C SER A 578 4.70 29.14 -43.46
N GLY A 579 5.22 27.92 -43.71
CA GLY A 579 6.57 27.67 -44.24
C GLY A 579 7.19 26.39 -43.65
N ALA A 580 7.49 25.38 -44.49
CA ALA A 580 8.08 24.12 -44.04
C ALA A 580 8.94 23.44 -45.12
N ARG A 581 9.85 22.57 -44.65
CA ARG A 581 10.70 21.57 -45.37
C ARG A 581 12.05 22.01 -45.96
N TRP A 582 12.90 20.97 -46.05
CA TRP A 582 14.20 20.84 -46.75
C TRP A 582 15.39 21.55 -46.08
N CYS A 583 16.62 21.02 -46.13
CA CYS A 583 17.11 19.81 -46.82
C CYS A 583 18.17 19.05 -45.99
N ALA A 584 18.62 17.89 -46.48
CA ALA A 584 19.73 17.11 -45.92
C ALA A 584 20.86 16.95 -46.95
N LEU A 585 22.10 16.63 -46.51
CA LEU A 585 23.05 15.67 -47.12
C LEU A 585 24.50 15.77 -46.57
N LEU A 586 25.00 14.63 -46.07
CA LEU A 586 26.35 13.99 -46.16
C LEU A 586 27.68 14.77 -46.30
N GLY A 587 28.73 14.19 -45.68
CA GLY A 587 30.17 14.49 -45.84
C GLY A 587 30.90 14.46 -44.48
N ASP A 588 31.26 13.30 -43.92
CA ASP A 588 32.49 12.49 -44.17
C ASP A 588 33.82 13.21 -43.84
N GLY A 589 34.76 12.56 -43.14
CA GLY A 589 35.92 13.28 -42.57
C GLY A 589 36.94 12.62 -41.63
N SER A 590 37.03 11.29 -41.52
CA SER A 590 38.23 10.53 -41.06
C SER A 590 38.68 10.46 -39.57
N ARG A 591 38.96 9.21 -39.14
CA ARG A 591 40.12 8.66 -38.37
C ARG A 591 40.50 9.25 -36.98
N GLY A 592 40.85 8.44 -35.98
CA GLY A 592 40.93 6.96 -35.94
C GLY A 592 41.63 6.40 -34.69
N ASN A 593 41.87 5.08 -34.68
CA ASN A 593 42.38 4.23 -33.58
C ASN A 593 41.42 4.09 -32.37
N GLY A 594 41.15 2.91 -31.80
CA GLY A 594 41.46 1.55 -32.27
C GLY A 594 42.11 0.68 -31.21
N ASN A 595 41.34 -0.26 -30.65
CA ASN A 595 41.88 -1.47 -30.04
C ASN A 595 40.85 -2.61 -30.20
N THR A 596 41.33 -3.83 -30.42
CA THR A 596 40.49 -5.02 -30.69
C THR A 596 40.80 -6.10 -29.65
N VAL A 597 39.85 -6.98 -29.35
CA VAL A 597 40.09 -8.45 -29.32
C VAL A 597 38.78 -9.24 -29.13
N ARG A 598 38.49 -10.06 -30.16
CA ARG A 598 37.82 -11.38 -30.16
C ARG A 598 36.51 -11.58 -29.38
N HIS A 599 35.41 -11.69 -30.14
CA HIS A 599 34.41 -12.74 -29.88
C HIS A 599 35.02 -14.15 -30.03
N LEU A 600 34.42 -15.12 -29.35
CA LEU A 600 34.49 -16.54 -29.67
C LEU A 600 33.07 -17.07 -29.90
N SER A 601 32.90 -18.05 -30.78
CA SER A 601 31.62 -18.67 -31.11
C SER A 601 31.69 -20.19 -31.03
N ALA A 602 30.62 -20.78 -30.50
CA ALA A 602 30.30 -22.21 -30.48
C ALA A 602 28.77 -22.31 -30.41
N THR A 603 28.08 -22.53 -31.54
CA THR A 603 27.66 -23.84 -32.10
C THR A 603 26.51 -24.52 -31.32
N GLU A 604 25.54 -25.03 -32.07
CA GLU A 604 24.17 -25.31 -31.64
C GLU A 604 24.00 -26.52 -30.70
N ALA A 605 22.97 -26.47 -29.85
CA ALA A 605 22.41 -27.63 -29.17
C ALA A 605 20.88 -27.53 -29.06
N ASN A 606 20.21 -28.65 -29.33
CA ASN A 606 18.76 -28.84 -29.50
C ASN A 606 17.90 -28.42 -28.28
N PRO A 607 16.83 -27.61 -28.46
CA PRO A 607 15.97 -27.16 -27.34
C PRO A 607 14.83 -28.14 -27.01
N GLN A 608 15.04 -29.03 -26.02
CA GLN A 608 13.94 -29.70 -25.31
C GLN A 608 14.25 -29.84 -23.81
N ARG A 609 13.23 -29.57 -22.98
CA ARG A 609 13.23 -29.61 -21.50
C ARG A 609 14.09 -28.58 -20.78
N CYS A 610 13.47 -27.47 -20.40
CA CYS A 610 13.59 -26.91 -19.05
C CYS A 610 12.32 -26.11 -18.75
N GLY A 611 11.54 -26.56 -17.77
CA GLY A 611 10.40 -25.83 -17.22
C GLY A 611 10.58 -25.70 -15.70
N ASP A 612 10.09 -24.58 -15.17
CA ASP A 612 9.75 -24.32 -13.78
C ASP A 612 10.70 -24.87 -12.71
N LEU A 613 11.73 -24.08 -12.40
CA LEU A 613 12.51 -24.24 -11.18
C LEU A 613 12.60 -22.92 -10.40
N PHE A 614 11.50 -22.57 -9.71
CA PHE A 614 11.51 -21.53 -8.66
C PHE A 614 12.54 -21.92 -7.59
N LEU A 615 13.74 -21.33 -7.69
CA LEU A 615 14.83 -21.58 -6.77
C LEU A 615 14.75 -20.64 -5.58
N ARG A 616 15.07 -21.20 -4.40
CA ARG A 616 15.27 -20.47 -3.15
C ARG A 616 16.24 -19.30 -3.38
N THR A 617 15.81 -18.08 -3.08
CA THR A 617 16.75 -17.00 -2.74
C THR A 617 17.48 -17.38 -1.45
N PRO A 618 18.83 -17.47 -1.45
CA PRO A 618 19.58 -17.72 -0.21
C PRO A 618 19.54 -16.46 0.67
N HIS A 619 19.28 -16.62 1.96
CA HIS A 619 19.24 -15.50 2.91
C HIS A 619 20.62 -14.86 3.05
N VAL A 620 20.83 -13.69 2.43
CA VAL A 620 22.00 -12.85 2.68
C VAL A 620 21.76 -12.03 3.95
N VAL A 621 22.06 -12.64 5.10
CA VAL A 621 22.06 -11.94 6.38
C VAL A 621 23.31 -11.07 6.48
N VAL A 622 23.14 -9.74 6.41
CA VAL A 622 24.23 -8.78 6.69
C VAL A 622 24.43 -8.68 8.20
N GLY A 623 25.08 -9.69 8.78
CA GLY A 623 25.31 -9.80 10.21
C GLY A 623 26.32 -8.76 10.73
N SER A 624 25.99 -8.11 11.85
CA SER A 624 26.94 -7.39 12.69
C SER A 624 27.89 -8.38 13.37
N GLY A 625 29.20 -8.23 13.13
CA GLY A 625 30.22 -9.10 13.72
C GLY A 625 30.74 -8.55 15.05
N GLU A 626 30.30 -9.11 16.17
CA GLU A 626 30.96 -8.89 17.46
C GLU A 626 32.28 -9.69 17.53
N GLY A 627 33.35 -9.02 17.97
CA GLY A 627 34.69 -9.62 18.06
C GLY A 627 34.99 -10.18 19.45
N ALA A 628 35.34 -11.47 19.54
CA ALA A 628 35.90 -12.09 20.75
C ALA A 628 37.43 -12.18 20.65
N ALA A 629 38.13 -11.79 21.73
CA ALA A 629 39.59 -11.70 21.75
C ALA A 629 40.31 -13.06 21.89
N ALA A 630 41.58 -13.10 21.45
CA ALA A 630 42.36 -14.33 21.34
C ALA A 630 42.96 -14.83 22.67
N VAL A 631 42.98 -16.15 22.85
CA VAL A 631 43.87 -16.88 23.78
C VAL A 631 44.55 -18.03 23.01
N SER A 632 45.71 -18.48 23.49
CA SER A 632 46.76 -19.08 22.64
C SER A 632 46.94 -20.60 22.73
N ARG A 633 47.36 -21.19 21.60
CA ARG A 633 48.25 -22.39 21.46
C ARG A 633 47.86 -23.70 22.16
N GLY A 634 47.73 -24.78 21.39
CA GLY A 634 48.13 -26.12 21.86
C GLY A 634 47.58 -27.31 21.08
N GLY A 635 48.45 -28.29 20.77
CA GLY A 635 48.06 -29.68 20.52
C GLY A 635 47.86 -30.09 19.06
N ALA A 636 48.53 -31.17 18.65
CA ALA A 636 48.25 -31.94 17.44
C ALA A 636 47.89 -33.40 17.81
N GLY A 637 47.24 -34.12 16.91
CA GLY A 637 46.74 -35.49 17.10
C GLY A 637 45.28 -35.59 16.63
N ASP A 638 44.94 -35.99 15.41
CA ASP A 638 45.30 -37.20 14.63
C ASP A 638 44.53 -38.47 15.05
N ARG A 639 44.01 -39.18 14.04
CA ARG A 639 43.19 -40.43 14.06
C ARG A 639 41.83 -40.34 14.77
N SER A 640 40.66 -40.55 14.15
CA SER A 640 40.14 -41.54 13.16
C SER A 640 39.63 -42.83 13.80
N GLY A 641 38.42 -43.25 13.41
CA GLY A 641 37.83 -44.55 13.74
C GLY A 641 36.37 -44.49 14.15
N ASP A 642 35.48 -44.78 13.19
CA ASP A 642 34.52 -45.89 13.20
C ASP A 642 34.18 -46.58 14.56
N ALA A 643 32.95 -47.03 14.83
CA ALA A 643 31.64 -46.83 14.20
C ALA A 643 30.54 -47.47 15.08
N LEU A 644 29.28 -47.45 14.61
CA LEU A 644 28.22 -48.42 14.90
C LEU A 644 27.60 -48.52 16.32
N SER A 645 26.37 -48.01 16.41
CA SER A 645 25.17 -48.67 16.99
C SER A 645 25.21 -49.27 18.41
N GLY A 646 24.36 -48.74 19.29
CA GLY A 646 23.96 -49.37 20.56
C GLY A 646 22.59 -48.87 21.04
N TYR A 647 21.52 -49.58 20.69
CA TYR A 647 20.15 -49.28 21.16
C TYR A 647 19.91 -49.89 22.56
N ALA A 648 18.80 -49.50 23.20
CA ALA A 648 18.17 -50.11 24.39
C ALA A 648 18.77 -49.81 25.79
N ALA A 649 18.23 -48.74 26.36
CA ALA A 649 17.88 -48.51 27.77
C ALA A 649 18.04 -49.65 28.82
N ALA A 650 18.55 -49.28 30.00
CA ALA A 650 18.10 -49.83 31.29
C ALA A 650 18.25 -48.79 32.43
N THR A 651 17.25 -48.72 33.31
CA THR A 651 17.19 -47.81 34.47
C THR A 651 17.94 -48.34 35.71
N ARG A 652 18.47 -47.44 36.55
CA ARG A 652 18.48 -47.58 38.03
C ARG A 652 18.74 -46.24 38.74
N ARG A 653 18.49 -46.21 40.07
CA ARG A 653 18.31 -44.99 40.89
C ARG A 653 19.43 -44.74 41.90
N SER A 654 19.85 -43.47 42.00
CA SER A 654 20.34 -42.79 43.23
C SER A 654 20.58 -41.30 42.90
N GLY A 655 20.23 -40.30 43.71
CA GLY A 655 19.48 -40.28 44.99
C GLY A 655 19.94 -39.09 45.85
N PHE A 656 19.01 -38.21 46.28
CA PHE A 656 19.27 -36.87 46.89
C PHE A 656 19.97 -35.88 45.92
N ALA A 657 19.90 -34.55 46.04
CA ALA A 657 18.96 -33.56 46.62
C ALA A 657 19.39 -32.17 46.05
N SER A 658 18.69 -31.02 46.06
CA SER A 658 17.43 -30.54 46.66
C SER A 658 16.98 -29.24 45.93
N GLY A 659 15.68 -28.91 45.91
CA GLY A 659 15.19 -27.56 45.59
C GLY A 659 14.15 -27.48 44.45
N PRO A 660 12.95 -26.89 44.67
CA PRO A 660 11.96 -26.60 43.63
C PRO A 660 12.22 -25.22 42.97
N GLY A 661 11.58 -24.85 41.86
CA GLY A 661 10.61 -25.58 41.03
C GLY A 661 9.59 -24.63 40.38
N PHE A 662 9.51 -24.62 39.05
CA PHE A 662 8.48 -23.92 38.28
C PHE A 662 7.08 -24.49 38.54
N PHE A 663 6.03 -23.66 38.47
CA PHE A 663 4.76 -23.97 37.80
C PHE A 663 4.07 -22.66 37.32
N PRO A 664 3.24 -22.69 36.26
CA PRO A 664 2.65 -21.49 35.65
C PRO A 664 1.27 -21.14 36.22
N SER A 665 0.80 -19.92 35.93
CA SER A 665 -0.53 -19.43 36.34
C SER A 665 -1.60 -19.68 35.29
N GLY A 666 -2.68 -20.37 35.67
CA GLY A 666 -3.88 -20.56 34.85
C GLY A 666 -5.18 -20.30 35.64
N VAL A 667 -5.98 -19.36 35.12
CA VAL A 667 -7.44 -19.14 35.30
C VAL A 667 -8.19 -20.02 36.31
N ALA A 668 -8.86 -19.41 37.30
CA ALA A 668 -10.28 -19.70 37.60
C ALA A 668 -10.95 -18.74 38.60
N TRP A 669 -12.25 -18.55 38.36
CA TRP A 669 -13.29 -17.86 39.11
C TRP A 669 -13.51 -18.31 40.57
N GLY A 670 -14.10 -17.42 41.38
CA GLY A 670 -14.77 -17.75 42.64
C GLY A 670 -15.77 -16.67 43.06
N ALA A 671 -16.98 -17.04 43.52
CA ALA A 671 -18.09 -16.08 43.70
C ALA A 671 -18.95 -16.33 44.96
N VAL A 672 -19.51 -15.24 45.50
CA VAL A 672 -20.65 -15.15 46.44
C VAL A 672 -20.57 -15.87 47.79
N ARG A 673 -20.62 -15.08 48.88
CA ARG A 673 -21.55 -15.31 50.01
C ARG A 673 -21.85 -13.99 50.74
N ALA A 674 -23.04 -13.89 51.34
CA ALA A 674 -23.54 -12.67 52.00
C ALA A 674 -23.69 -12.87 53.52
N GLY A 675 -23.52 -11.79 54.29
CA GLY A 675 -23.68 -11.74 55.75
C GLY A 675 -24.11 -10.35 56.22
N ARG A 676 -25.04 -10.27 57.18
CA ARG A 676 -25.86 -9.08 57.50
C ARG A 676 -25.39 -8.26 58.72
N LEU A 677 -25.66 -6.94 58.66
CA LEU A 677 -26.02 -6.01 59.77
C LEU A 677 -24.94 -5.53 60.79
N LEU A 678 -24.55 -4.24 60.68
CA LEU A 678 -24.95 -3.06 61.52
C LEU A 678 -25.00 -3.14 63.08
N PRO A 679 -25.01 -2.00 63.84
CA PRO A 679 -24.84 -0.55 63.49
C PRO A 679 -23.94 0.32 64.43
N GLY A 680 -23.75 1.61 64.07
CA GLY A 680 -23.55 2.75 65.02
C GLY A 680 -22.16 3.44 65.00
N SER A 681 -22.00 4.72 65.37
CA SER A 681 -22.98 5.83 65.59
C SER A 681 -22.29 7.20 65.80
N GLY A 682 -22.90 8.30 65.35
CA GLY A 682 -22.47 9.70 65.60
C GLY A 682 -21.82 10.39 64.38
N GLY A 683 -21.91 11.71 64.19
CA GLY A 683 -22.61 12.76 64.96
C GLY A 683 -22.60 14.13 64.22
N ASP A 684 -23.39 15.09 64.74
CA ASP A 684 -23.57 16.50 64.31
C ASP A 684 -24.00 16.80 62.85
N ALA A 685 -25.03 17.57 62.47
CA ALA A 685 -26.06 18.44 63.10
C ALA A 685 -25.93 19.97 62.87
N GLY A 686 -27.01 20.58 62.35
CA GLY A 686 -27.16 22.00 61.95
C GLY A 686 -27.73 22.08 60.52
N ARG A 687 -29.03 22.35 60.24
CA ARG A 687 -29.98 23.42 60.64
C ARG A 687 -29.58 24.81 60.12
N ASP A 688 -30.46 25.64 59.57
CA ASP A 688 -31.93 25.54 59.35
C ASP A 688 -32.38 26.48 58.18
N ARG A 689 -33.35 26.03 57.35
CA ARG A 689 -34.38 26.83 56.60
C ARG A 689 -33.98 27.94 55.59
N MET A 690 -34.91 28.57 54.83
CA MET A 690 -36.07 28.14 53.98
C MET A 690 -36.77 29.42 53.39
N LEU A 691 -37.42 29.33 52.20
CA LEU A 691 -38.34 30.36 51.60
C LEU A 691 -37.66 31.67 51.08
N SER A 692 -38.18 32.47 50.13
CA SER A 692 -39.22 32.34 49.07
C SER A 692 -39.29 33.62 48.18
N GLY A 693 -39.84 33.56 46.95
CA GLY A 693 -40.14 34.70 46.05
C GLY A 693 -39.17 34.80 44.85
N ASP A 694 -39.53 34.88 43.55
CA ASP A 694 -40.62 35.49 42.75
C ASP A 694 -40.28 36.90 42.19
N GLU A 695 -40.53 37.27 40.92
CA GLU A 695 -41.02 36.53 39.72
C GLU A 695 -40.03 36.65 38.51
N GLU A 696 -40.25 37.08 37.24
CA GLU A 696 -41.39 37.61 36.43
C GLU A 696 -41.22 37.23 34.92
N CYS A 697 -41.26 38.18 33.95
CA CYS A 697 -41.45 37.91 32.51
C CYS A 697 -40.18 37.62 31.67
N GLY A 698 -40.27 37.02 30.47
CA GLY A 698 -41.46 36.43 29.80
C GLY A 698 -41.32 36.22 28.26
N VAL A 699 -42.36 35.62 27.65
CA VAL A 699 -42.62 35.49 26.17
C VAL A 699 -41.64 34.58 25.38
N ARG A 700 -41.95 33.29 25.08
CA ARG A 700 -42.84 32.72 24.01
C ARG A 700 -42.38 33.05 22.56
N ARG A 701 -42.42 32.13 21.56
CA ARG A 701 -43.59 31.32 21.13
C ARG A 701 -43.26 30.28 20.02
N ARG A 702 -43.75 29.02 20.14
CA ARG A 702 -44.29 28.05 19.10
C ARG A 702 -43.46 27.72 17.83
N ARG A 703 -43.59 26.58 17.10
CA ARG A 703 -44.66 25.56 16.79
C ARG A 703 -43.94 24.36 16.07
N SER A 704 -44.35 23.09 15.91
CA SER A 704 -45.20 22.02 16.52
C SER A 704 -44.57 20.66 16.06
N GLY A 705 -45.07 19.41 16.16
CA GLY A 705 -46.39 18.78 16.28
C GLY A 705 -47.10 18.63 14.92
N GLY A 706 -47.42 17.44 14.35
CA GLY A 706 -47.22 16.02 14.75
C GLY A 706 -48.47 15.16 14.40
N TRP A 707 -48.39 13.82 14.21
CA TRP A 707 -49.52 12.83 14.32
C TRP A 707 -49.08 11.33 14.13
N LYS A 708 -50.03 10.37 14.08
CA LYS A 708 -49.84 8.88 14.18
C LYS A 708 -50.38 8.05 12.99
N GLY A 709 -49.86 6.82 12.83
CA GLY A 709 -50.38 5.68 12.03
C GLY A 709 -49.23 4.72 11.66
N VAL A 710 -49.20 3.38 11.80
CA VAL A 710 -50.22 2.30 11.94
C VAL A 710 -51.07 2.13 10.67
N SER A 711 -51.15 0.97 10.00
CA SER A 711 -50.65 -0.40 10.24
C SER A 711 -50.33 -1.14 8.92
N GLY A 712 -49.61 -2.25 8.99
CA GLY A 712 -49.33 -3.19 7.89
C GLY A 712 -48.51 -4.37 8.38
#